data_AF-A0A972MLI1-F1
#
_entry.id   AF-A0A972MLI1-F1
#
_cell.length_a   1.000
_cell.length_b   1.000
_cell.length_c   1.000
_cell.angle_alpha   90.00
_cell.angle_beta   90.00
_cell.angle_gamma   90.00
#
_symmetry.space_group_name_H-M   'P 1'
#
loop_
_entity.id
_entity.type
_entity.pdbx_description
1 polymer ?
#
loop_
_entity_poly.entity_id
_entity_poly.type
_entity_poly.pdbx_seq_one_letter_code
_entity_poly.pdbx_strand_id
1 'polypeptide(L)'
;FDFTLFNNRFKKNRMYGEKNILFFDNGRDFYGKFKIDSTTGWLNIKGTKNLGAFIKAQRDNSRTLILCEGLKDGVNGNIAFPKADILVTDSKHIPFKFKEHGVELKQYHKIILAVDRDVSTDEKLKLLSRLNRKSYKKTYMVNWDEIPKEVTDLTEWIDSLDIPFSKIEREALPSLKRVLSEDNFVKIFNRKRVEELDRRFQIASSRNSVNSVRDIIKSKNLMREDISKEVEFLLNLSGKSDRDEVVELNSNGKLSDLSKRIIDIVDGNQRTLLNAPTGTGKSYLVKNIFPVKYRNMIIISPLRMVTDEIVKESIFKNVRKIRDIDYPYISMTTDIFYNLYKSHPDIFKKRIQESDIIIFDEQHLYRESKNFREKVVKVYEFLLYKYKRRVLFMSGTPVIPTDVDIKVITARVPDSAKRRIDYSKDKFQSEEEMVSHIKSQIKSGSVMVYCSSKIKVEEVSNLLIKHNIPVFSMTSIEMKENGEKVKGGKIKYGEYAYVSTTKATTGINIPNLRGIYQYGTVYNANSFIQLLGRLRDGGFFYYIKPKFEHQQEKFVRNQAIGLVRGFKKLKVHKLSQSFNSSKFKNWIKNRFHIPSHQRDLSGFMTHFRDALQVIEAKGLGKFNMERDDFIFSALAVNNVDDIEELFENLDKVNFEKYVDRVAIDWINHNSVEMLNEIYNLSFKIIEERDSEPELEKIELITCEDKSEKREKQKKISDETRELYKELDEKFKDCNITSKVLRNRFSLGELTKLNEIELDLDEIKRFAHNDDKVVRLKAMLIPPDKIIEIAKEIINDKGFCTLRELDVELQKVYIANSRTKSVYFRFLVNLFKKGFADNSDIKYSKMGKANRRYHRNILLGRDVL
;
A
#
# COMPACT_ATOMS: atom_id res chain seq x y z
N PHE A 1 4.71 42.53 -40.83
CA PHE A 1 4.77 41.05 -40.70
C PHE A 1 5.29 40.50 -42.03
N ASP A 2 6.45 39.85 -42.05
CA ASP A 2 7.02 39.30 -43.30
C ASP A 2 6.45 37.88 -43.54
N PHE A 3 5.43 37.81 -44.39
CA PHE A 3 4.74 36.57 -44.74
C PHE A 3 5.62 35.58 -45.51
N THR A 4 6.59 36.10 -46.26
CA THR A 4 7.52 35.31 -47.06
C THR A 4 8.47 34.55 -46.14
N LEU A 5 8.95 35.20 -45.07
CA LEU A 5 9.78 34.57 -44.05
C LEU A 5 9.04 33.45 -43.30
N PHE A 6 7.75 33.67 -42.99
CA PHE A 6 6.91 32.68 -42.30
C PHE A 6 6.59 31.48 -43.21
N ASN A 7 6.11 31.72 -44.43
CA ASN A 7 5.80 30.66 -45.40
C ASN A 7 7.04 29.85 -45.81
N ASN A 8 8.22 30.48 -45.88
CA ASN A 8 9.48 29.78 -46.18
C ASN A 8 9.94 28.85 -45.05
N ARG A 9 9.66 29.21 -43.78
CA ARG A 9 9.98 28.38 -42.61
C ARG A 9 8.94 27.31 -42.32
N PHE A 10 7.66 27.56 -42.61
CA PHE A 10 6.55 26.70 -42.22
C PHE A 10 5.85 26.08 -43.43
N LYS A 11 6.55 25.19 -44.14
CA LYS A 11 6.08 24.54 -45.39
C LYS A 11 4.74 23.79 -45.30
N LYS A 12 4.21 23.54 -44.09
CA LYS A 12 2.96 22.79 -43.83
C LYS A 12 1.74 23.68 -43.56
N ASN A 13 1.91 24.99 -43.32
CA ASN A 13 0.80 25.93 -43.09
C ASN A 13 0.89 27.06 -44.12
N ARG A 14 -0.25 27.50 -44.66
CA ARG A 14 -0.31 28.63 -45.61
C ARG A 14 -0.81 29.87 -44.90
N MET A 15 0.00 30.93 -44.94
CA MET A 15 -0.44 32.28 -44.60
C MET A 15 -0.47 33.13 -45.86
N TYR A 16 -1.65 33.62 -46.21
CA TYR A 16 -1.82 34.57 -47.30
C TYR A 16 -2.71 35.71 -46.83
N GLY A 17 -2.55 36.88 -47.47
CA GLY A 17 -3.29 38.07 -47.09
C GLY A 17 -3.66 38.94 -48.28
N GLU A 18 -4.80 39.62 -48.13
CA GLU A 18 -5.15 40.84 -48.86
C GLU A 18 -4.98 42.03 -47.89
N LYS A 19 -4.99 43.26 -48.38
CA LYS A 19 -4.73 44.47 -47.59
C LYS A 19 -5.54 44.46 -46.26
N ASN A 20 -4.81 44.34 -45.15
CA ASN A 20 -5.29 44.26 -43.76
C ASN A 20 -6.01 42.97 -43.34
N ILE A 21 -5.97 41.87 -44.09
CA ILE A 21 -6.64 40.59 -43.75
C ILE A 21 -5.68 39.40 -43.93
N LEU A 22 -5.66 38.47 -42.98
CA LEU A 22 -4.78 37.32 -42.85
C LEU A 22 -5.60 36.03 -42.76
N PHE A 23 -5.26 35.06 -43.60
CA PHE A 23 -5.87 33.72 -43.62
C PHE A 23 -4.86 32.68 -43.14
N PHE A 24 -5.32 31.71 -42.32
CA PHE A 24 -4.49 30.62 -41.79
C PHE A 24 -5.12 29.25 -42.09
N ASP A 25 -4.39 28.39 -42.80
CA ASP A 25 -4.81 27.00 -43.10
C ASP A 25 -3.61 26.01 -43.12
N ASN A 26 -3.88 24.70 -43.08
CA ASN A 26 -2.89 23.62 -43.30
C ASN A 26 -3.02 22.93 -44.68
N GLY A 27 -3.79 23.50 -45.60
CA GLY A 27 -4.15 22.90 -46.88
C GLY A 27 -5.28 21.85 -46.87
N ARG A 28 -5.84 21.50 -45.71
CA ARG A 28 -7.04 20.63 -45.58
C ARG A 28 -8.17 21.27 -44.76
N ASP A 29 -7.81 22.00 -43.70
CA ASP A 29 -8.73 22.63 -42.75
C ASP A 29 -8.44 24.13 -42.63
N PHE A 30 -9.49 24.95 -42.61
CA PHE A 30 -9.41 26.39 -42.42
C PHE A 30 -9.40 26.74 -40.92
N TYR A 31 -8.33 27.41 -40.47
CA TYR A 31 -8.15 27.68 -39.04
C TYR A 31 -8.57 29.09 -38.61
N GLY A 32 -8.61 30.07 -39.52
CA GLY A 32 -9.14 31.40 -39.18
C GLY A 32 -8.83 32.52 -40.18
N LYS A 33 -9.62 33.61 -40.06
CA LYS A 33 -9.49 34.87 -40.80
C LYS A 33 -9.31 36.01 -39.81
N PHE A 34 -8.27 36.83 -39.97
CA PHE A 34 -7.93 37.90 -39.03
C PHE A 34 -7.72 39.22 -39.78
N LYS A 35 -8.25 40.33 -39.29
CA LYS A 35 -8.01 41.67 -39.83
C LYS A 35 -7.14 42.47 -38.88
N ILE A 36 -6.10 43.10 -39.37
CA ILE A 36 -5.31 44.02 -38.54
C ILE A 36 -6.03 45.37 -38.47
N ASP A 37 -6.31 45.80 -37.24
CA ASP A 37 -6.77 47.13 -36.89
C ASP A 37 -5.58 47.92 -36.34
N SER A 38 -5.38 49.15 -36.82
CA SER A 38 -4.23 49.99 -36.50
C SER A 38 -4.16 50.40 -35.02
N THR A 39 -5.25 50.25 -34.28
CA THR A 39 -5.41 50.68 -32.89
C THR A 39 -5.49 49.51 -31.91
N THR A 40 -6.03 48.37 -32.33
CA THR A 40 -6.32 47.22 -31.46
C THR A 40 -5.59 45.92 -31.84
N GLY A 41 -4.81 45.93 -32.93
CA GLY A 41 -4.06 44.75 -33.38
C GLY A 41 -4.90 43.78 -34.22
N TRP A 42 -4.60 42.48 -34.15
CA TRP A 42 -5.27 41.46 -34.98
C TRP A 42 -6.66 41.08 -34.43
N LEU A 43 -7.71 41.40 -35.19
CA LEU A 43 -9.12 41.09 -34.88
C LEU A 43 -9.59 39.86 -35.68
N ASN A 44 -10.22 38.88 -35.04
CA ASN A 44 -10.81 37.71 -35.73
C ASN A 44 -12.06 38.14 -36.53
N ILE A 45 -12.07 37.94 -37.85
CA ILE A 45 -13.20 38.28 -38.73
C ILE A 45 -13.72 37.02 -39.40
N LYS A 46 -14.67 36.36 -38.74
CA LYS A 46 -15.46 35.20 -39.21
C LYS A 46 -14.66 33.91 -39.48
N GLY A 47 -14.79 32.97 -38.53
CA GLY A 47 -14.64 31.52 -38.72
C GLY A 47 -15.71 30.78 -37.91
N THR A 48 -16.30 29.73 -38.47
CA THR A 48 -17.37 28.93 -37.86
C THR A 48 -16.79 27.96 -36.83
N LYS A 49 -17.14 28.19 -35.55
CA LYS A 49 -16.73 27.51 -34.30
C LYS A 49 -15.37 27.99 -33.74
N ASN A 50 -15.45 28.67 -32.59
CA ASN A 50 -14.32 28.97 -31.71
C ASN A 50 -13.71 27.66 -31.17
N LEU A 51 -12.78 27.09 -31.93
CA LEU A 51 -12.09 25.85 -31.59
C LEU A 51 -10.67 26.08 -31.09
N GLY A 52 -10.13 27.30 -31.16
CA GLY A 52 -8.70 27.54 -31.03
C GLY A 52 -7.89 26.98 -32.22
N ALA A 53 -6.56 26.93 -32.09
CA ALA A 53 -5.66 26.49 -33.16
C ALA A 53 -4.64 25.46 -32.66
N PHE A 54 -4.25 24.51 -33.52
CA PHE A 54 -3.17 23.57 -33.22
C PHE A 54 -2.01 23.75 -34.20
N ILE A 55 -0.86 24.16 -33.68
CA ILE A 55 0.35 24.45 -34.43
C ILE A 55 1.37 23.35 -34.13
N LYS A 56 1.65 22.51 -35.14
CA LYS A 56 2.64 21.43 -35.02
C LYS A 56 4.07 21.96 -35.03
N ALA A 57 4.94 21.29 -34.29
CA ALA A 57 6.39 21.47 -34.34
C ALA A 57 6.93 21.19 -35.75
N GLN A 58 8.11 21.75 -36.05
CA GLN A 58 8.80 21.52 -37.33
C GLN A 58 9.29 20.08 -37.51
N ARG A 59 9.35 19.28 -36.43
CA ARG A 59 9.73 17.86 -36.44
C ARG A 59 8.53 17.00 -36.02
N ASP A 60 8.29 15.89 -36.72
CA ASP A 60 7.09 15.05 -36.56
C ASP A 60 6.99 14.27 -35.21
N ASN A 61 7.97 14.41 -34.30
CA ASN A 61 8.05 13.66 -33.03
C ASN A 61 8.17 14.57 -31.79
N SER A 62 7.36 15.61 -31.69
CA SER A 62 7.33 16.47 -30.51
C SER A 62 6.91 15.69 -29.25
N ARG A 63 7.57 15.94 -28.12
CA ARG A 63 7.25 15.36 -26.80
C ARG A 63 6.73 16.41 -25.80
N THR A 64 6.58 17.65 -26.25
CA THR A 64 6.17 18.78 -25.41
C THR A 64 4.97 19.47 -26.06
N LEU A 65 3.92 19.70 -25.28
CA LEU A 65 2.75 20.48 -25.68
C LEU A 65 2.71 21.78 -24.88
N ILE A 66 2.62 22.92 -25.57
CA ILE A 66 2.39 24.23 -24.95
C ILE A 66 0.92 24.59 -25.14
N LEU A 67 0.29 25.06 -24.08
CA LEU A 67 -1.08 25.50 -24.00
C LEU A 67 -1.07 27.00 -23.74
N CYS A 68 -1.57 27.79 -24.69
CA CYS A 68 -1.64 29.23 -24.57
C CYS A 68 -3.02 29.76 -24.97
N GLU A 69 -3.31 30.96 -24.51
CA GLU A 69 -4.50 31.72 -24.87
C GLU A 69 -4.13 32.70 -25.97
N GLY A 70 -4.96 32.83 -27.00
CA GLY A 70 -4.71 33.78 -28.09
C GLY A 70 -3.80 33.23 -29.20
N LEU A 71 -4.20 33.47 -30.46
CA LEU A 71 -3.44 33.01 -31.63
C LEU A 71 -2.11 33.75 -31.77
N LYS A 72 -2.05 35.03 -31.36
CA LYS A 72 -0.82 35.84 -31.31
C LYS A 72 0.26 35.10 -30.51
N ASP A 73 -0.07 34.68 -29.30
CA ASP A 73 0.84 33.97 -28.41
C ASP A 73 1.17 32.56 -28.91
N GLY A 74 0.22 31.91 -29.59
CA GLY A 74 0.47 30.65 -30.29
C GLY A 74 1.51 30.76 -31.40
N VAL A 75 1.43 31.81 -32.22
CA VAL A 75 2.37 32.05 -33.34
C VAL A 75 3.75 32.42 -32.80
N ASN A 76 3.83 33.34 -31.85
CA ASN A 76 5.11 33.75 -31.24
C ASN A 76 5.74 32.62 -30.42
N GLY A 77 4.92 31.86 -29.70
CA GLY A 77 5.34 30.65 -29.03
C GLY A 77 5.90 29.61 -30.00
N ASN A 78 5.33 29.45 -31.20
CA ASN A 78 5.83 28.46 -32.16
C ASN A 78 7.18 28.87 -32.76
N ILE A 79 7.34 30.18 -33.00
CA ILE A 79 8.61 30.78 -33.40
C ILE A 79 9.67 30.57 -32.32
N ALA A 80 9.32 30.81 -31.06
CA ALA A 80 10.22 30.67 -29.92
C ALA A 80 10.56 29.21 -29.58
N PHE A 81 9.59 28.31 -29.77
CA PHE A 81 9.66 26.90 -29.38
C PHE A 81 9.35 25.98 -30.55
N PRO A 82 10.15 25.97 -31.64
CA PRO A 82 9.83 25.23 -32.88
C PRO A 82 9.87 23.70 -32.74
N LYS A 83 10.33 23.22 -31.58
CA LYS A 83 10.39 21.79 -31.20
C LYS A 83 9.20 21.34 -30.34
N ALA A 84 8.30 22.24 -29.97
CA ALA A 84 7.10 21.94 -29.19
C ALA A 84 5.86 22.05 -30.08
N ASP A 85 4.86 21.21 -29.80
CA ASP A 85 3.53 21.40 -30.37
C ASP A 85 2.80 22.44 -29.53
N ILE A 86 1.96 23.26 -30.15
CA ILE A 86 1.24 24.34 -29.47
C ILE A 86 -0.24 24.20 -29.74
N LEU A 87 -1.04 24.18 -28.67
CA LEU A 87 -2.49 24.21 -28.74
C LEU A 87 -2.98 25.51 -28.10
N VAL A 88 -3.67 26.29 -28.91
CA VAL A 88 -4.21 27.61 -28.59
C VAL A 88 -5.68 27.46 -28.26
N THR A 89 -6.17 28.22 -27.28
CA THR A 89 -7.60 28.48 -27.08
C THR A 89 -7.93 29.93 -27.42
N ASP A 90 -9.17 30.19 -27.84
CA ASP A 90 -9.59 31.52 -28.28
C ASP A 90 -9.81 32.52 -27.12
N SER A 91 -9.92 32.03 -25.87
CA SER A 91 -10.17 32.86 -24.67
C SER A 91 -9.91 32.09 -23.36
N LYS A 92 -9.59 32.80 -22.27
CA LYS A 92 -9.45 32.31 -20.87
C LYS A 92 -10.66 31.58 -20.35
N HIS A 93 -11.82 31.76 -20.99
CA HIS A 93 -13.07 31.10 -20.60
C HIS A 93 -13.37 29.84 -21.42
N ILE A 94 -12.61 29.55 -22.48
CA ILE A 94 -12.85 28.43 -23.38
C ILE A 94 -11.85 27.30 -23.09
N PRO A 95 -12.30 26.12 -22.64
CA PRO A 95 -11.41 24.99 -22.37
C PRO A 95 -10.71 24.48 -23.63
N PHE A 96 -9.46 24.03 -23.48
CA PHE A 96 -8.68 23.44 -24.57
C PHE A 96 -9.39 22.24 -25.22
N LYS A 97 -9.52 22.28 -26.55
CA LYS A 97 -10.28 21.32 -27.36
C LYS A 97 -9.38 20.22 -27.93
N PHE A 98 -8.79 19.41 -27.04
CA PHE A 98 -7.79 18.40 -27.42
C PHE A 98 -8.30 17.37 -28.46
N LYS A 99 -9.53 16.87 -28.30
CA LYS A 99 -10.09 15.85 -29.20
C LYS A 99 -10.39 16.42 -30.58
N GLU A 100 -10.92 17.64 -30.60
CA GLU A 100 -11.32 18.36 -31.81
C GLU A 100 -10.11 18.69 -32.70
N HIS A 101 -8.93 18.88 -32.11
CA HIS A 101 -7.66 19.08 -32.83
C HIS A 101 -6.84 17.80 -33.03
N GLY A 102 -7.40 16.62 -32.72
CA GLY A 102 -6.69 15.33 -32.85
C GLY A 102 -5.44 15.21 -31.96
N VAL A 103 -5.42 15.93 -30.83
CA VAL A 103 -4.27 15.98 -29.92
C VAL A 103 -4.30 14.79 -28.96
N GLU A 104 -3.45 13.80 -29.21
CA GLU A 104 -3.29 12.65 -28.33
C GLU A 104 -2.40 12.98 -27.12
N LEU A 105 -3.02 13.40 -26.02
CA LEU A 105 -2.32 13.77 -24.77
C LEU A 105 -1.32 12.72 -24.25
N LYS A 106 -1.47 11.43 -24.61
CA LYS A 106 -0.56 10.35 -24.22
C LYS A 106 0.84 10.49 -24.85
N GLN A 107 0.98 11.14 -26.00
CA GLN A 107 2.25 11.26 -26.73
C GLN A 107 3.23 12.26 -26.08
N TYR A 108 2.71 13.22 -25.32
CA TYR A 108 3.54 14.25 -24.69
C TYR A 108 4.06 13.80 -23.33
N HIS A 109 5.35 14.00 -23.09
CA HIS A 109 5.96 13.82 -21.77
C HIS A 109 5.76 15.04 -20.87
N LYS A 110 5.62 16.23 -21.46
CA LYS A 110 5.46 17.50 -20.76
C LYS A 110 4.35 18.34 -21.41
N ILE A 111 3.48 18.90 -20.59
CA ILE A 111 2.45 19.88 -20.97
C ILE A 111 2.76 21.18 -20.23
N ILE A 112 2.68 22.31 -20.90
CA ILE A 112 3.02 23.61 -20.33
C ILE A 112 1.82 24.53 -20.50
N LEU A 113 1.26 25.02 -19.40
CA LEU A 113 0.24 26.05 -19.41
C LEU A 113 0.91 27.42 -19.31
N ALA A 114 0.94 28.12 -20.45
CA ALA A 114 1.50 29.44 -20.66
C ALA A 114 0.35 30.40 -21.04
N VAL A 115 -0.44 30.75 -20.03
CA VAL A 115 -1.57 31.70 -20.14
C VAL A 115 -1.21 32.99 -19.42
N ASP A 116 -1.83 34.09 -19.83
CA ASP A 116 -1.50 35.44 -19.38
C ASP A 116 -1.54 35.63 -17.86
N ARG A 117 -0.87 36.68 -17.42
CA ARG A 117 -0.69 36.98 -15.99
C ARG A 117 -2.01 37.30 -15.29
N ASP A 118 -2.97 37.89 -16.00
CA ASP A 118 -4.29 38.28 -15.51
C ASP A 118 -5.29 37.11 -15.38
N VAL A 119 -4.95 35.92 -15.90
CA VAL A 119 -5.79 34.73 -15.79
C VAL A 119 -5.79 34.23 -14.33
N SER A 120 -6.96 34.28 -13.70
CA SER A 120 -7.16 33.84 -12.32
C SER A 120 -6.96 32.33 -12.16
N THR A 121 -6.77 31.88 -10.91
CA THR A 121 -6.60 30.45 -10.59
C THR A 121 -7.82 29.62 -11.05
N ASP A 122 -9.03 30.16 -10.93
CA ASP A 122 -10.25 29.46 -11.33
C ASP A 122 -10.41 29.38 -12.85
N GLU A 123 -9.99 30.40 -13.59
CA GLU A 123 -9.97 30.37 -15.05
C GLU A 123 -8.94 29.37 -15.58
N LYS A 124 -7.73 29.33 -14.99
CA LYS A 124 -6.71 28.31 -15.26
C LYS A 124 -7.25 26.88 -15.11
N LEU A 125 -8.10 26.63 -14.09
CA LEU A 125 -8.74 25.32 -13.88
C LEU A 125 -9.81 25.03 -14.94
N LYS A 126 -10.64 26.02 -15.30
CA LYS A 126 -11.66 25.87 -16.36
C LYS A 126 -11.03 25.55 -17.70
N LEU A 127 -9.94 26.23 -18.04
CA LEU A 127 -9.15 25.98 -19.25
C LEU A 127 -8.71 24.52 -19.36
N LEU A 128 -8.35 23.92 -18.22
CA LEU A 128 -7.82 22.56 -18.13
C LEU A 128 -8.86 21.49 -17.78
N SER A 129 -10.14 21.84 -17.65
CA SER A 129 -11.23 20.94 -17.21
C SER A 129 -11.35 19.61 -17.97
N ARG A 130 -10.79 19.52 -19.18
CA ARG A 130 -10.78 18.33 -20.04
C ARG A 130 -9.53 17.45 -19.90
N LEU A 131 -8.57 17.82 -19.06
CA LEU A 131 -7.39 16.99 -18.78
C LEU A 131 -7.71 15.87 -17.79
N ASN A 132 -7.09 14.71 -18.00
CA ASN A 132 -7.15 13.60 -17.05
C ASN A 132 -6.02 13.71 -16.01
N ARG A 133 -6.13 12.95 -14.90
CA ARG A 133 -5.15 12.93 -13.78
C ARG A 133 -3.71 12.68 -14.23
N LYS A 134 -3.50 11.79 -15.21
CA LYS A 134 -2.15 11.50 -15.74
C LYS A 134 -1.56 12.69 -16.50
N SER A 135 -2.41 13.48 -17.15
CA SER A 135 -2.00 14.68 -17.86
C SER A 135 -1.74 15.83 -16.89
N TYR A 136 -2.54 15.96 -15.83
CA TYR A 136 -2.27 16.94 -14.76
C TYR A 136 -0.91 16.76 -14.10
N LYS A 137 -0.48 15.51 -13.84
CA LYS A 137 0.83 15.22 -13.25
C LYS A 137 2.03 15.65 -14.10
N LYS A 138 1.82 15.91 -15.39
CA LYS A 138 2.84 16.36 -16.33
C LYS A 138 2.54 17.76 -16.90
N THR A 139 1.57 18.47 -16.33
CA THR A 139 1.25 19.86 -16.67
C THR A 139 2.00 20.79 -15.73
N TYR A 140 2.78 21.70 -16.31
CA TYR A 140 3.56 22.71 -15.61
C TYR A 140 3.01 24.09 -15.96
N MET A 141 2.96 25.00 -15.01
CA MET A 141 2.49 26.37 -15.23
C MET A 141 3.68 27.32 -15.29
N VAL A 142 3.58 28.37 -16.10
CA VAL A 142 4.54 29.48 -16.08
C VAL A 142 4.43 30.22 -14.74
N ASN A 143 5.57 30.44 -14.09
CA ASN A 143 5.68 31.22 -12.87
C ASN A 143 5.90 32.70 -13.23
N TRP A 144 4.80 33.45 -13.31
CA TRP A 144 4.84 34.89 -13.63
C TRP A 144 5.50 35.76 -12.55
N ASP A 145 5.84 35.20 -11.38
CA ASP A 145 6.60 35.90 -10.35
C ASP A 145 8.10 35.97 -10.67
N GLU A 146 8.59 35.09 -11.55
CA GLU A 146 9.98 35.08 -12.04
C GLU A 146 10.18 35.97 -13.28
N ILE A 147 9.15 36.67 -13.71
CA ILE A 147 9.12 37.53 -14.89
C ILE A 147 8.87 38.99 -14.45
N PRO A 148 9.58 39.99 -15.01
CA PRO A 148 9.39 41.41 -14.69
C PRO A 148 7.93 41.86 -14.78
N LYS A 149 7.53 42.84 -13.95
CA LYS A 149 6.10 43.16 -13.81
C LYS A 149 5.49 43.84 -15.03
N GLU A 150 6.33 44.48 -15.83
CA GLU A 150 6.03 45.20 -17.06
C GLU A 150 5.67 44.25 -18.21
N VAL A 151 6.03 42.97 -18.08
CA VAL A 151 5.68 41.91 -19.02
C VAL A 151 4.31 41.33 -18.64
N THR A 152 3.35 41.46 -19.56
CA THR A 152 1.94 41.14 -19.34
C THR A 152 1.50 39.84 -20.03
N ASP A 153 2.08 39.52 -21.19
CA ASP A 153 1.75 38.34 -21.99
C ASP A 153 2.98 37.48 -22.37
N LEU A 154 2.74 36.31 -22.98
CA LEU A 154 3.80 35.39 -23.39
C LEU A 154 4.69 35.98 -24.50
N THR A 155 4.10 36.81 -25.37
CA THR A 155 4.81 37.48 -26.46
C THR A 155 5.86 38.45 -25.93
N GLU A 156 5.46 39.35 -25.04
CA GLU A 156 6.34 40.34 -24.38
C GLU A 156 7.47 39.65 -23.62
N TRP A 157 7.16 38.52 -22.97
CA TRP A 157 8.17 37.74 -22.29
C TRP A 157 9.21 37.16 -23.27
N ILE A 158 8.77 36.58 -24.38
CA ILE A 158 9.67 36.04 -25.42
C ILE A 158 10.57 37.14 -25.97
N ASP A 159 10.01 38.32 -26.24
CA ASP A 159 10.73 39.47 -26.77
C ASP A 159 11.77 40.00 -25.75
N SER A 160 11.45 39.94 -24.44
CA SER A 160 12.35 40.37 -23.36
C SER A 160 13.59 39.49 -23.16
N LEU A 161 13.66 38.30 -23.78
CA LEU A 161 14.79 37.39 -23.58
C LEU A 161 16.11 37.90 -24.19
N ASP A 162 16.07 38.92 -25.06
CA ASP A 162 17.22 39.54 -25.76
C ASP A 162 18.14 38.51 -26.44
N ILE A 163 17.54 37.41 -26.92
CA ILE A 163 18.25 36.34 -27.63
C ILE A 163 18.13 36.61 -29.13
N PRO A 164 19.25 36.67 -29.89
CA PRO A 164 19.20 36.76 -31.35
C PRO A 164 18.31 35.67 -31.93
N PHE A 165 17.46 36.02 -32.90
CA PHE A 165 16.45 35.10 -33.47
C PHE A 165 17.04 33.76 -33.96
N SER A 166 18.31 33.75 -34.39
CA SER A 166 19.06 32.56 -34.80
C SER A 166 19.45 31.62 -33.65
N LYS A 167 19.48 32.11 -32.41
CA LYS A 167 19.84 31.36 -31.19
C LYS A 167 18.63 30.87 -30.38
N ILE A 168 17.45 31.42 -30.64
CA ILE A 168 16.18 31.05 -29.98
C ILE A 168 15.96 29.51 -30.00
N GLU A 169 16.28 28.80 -31.10
CA GLU A 169 16.13 27.33 -31.17
C GLU A 169 17.02 26.52 -30.20
N ARG A 170 18.14 27.11 -29.77
CA ARG A 170 19.14 26.49 -28.87
C ARG A 170 18.98 26.96 -27.42
N GLU A 171 18.58 28.20 -27.20
CA GLU A 171 18.60 28.85 -25.88
C GLU A 171 17.19 29.05 -25.26
N ALA A 172 16.10 28.92 -26.03
CA ALA A 172 14.74 29.17 -25.51
C ALA A 172 14.24 28.10 -24.53
N LEU A 173 14.53 26.81 -24.77
CA LEU A 173 14.06 25.72 -23.91
C LEU A 173 14.68 25.73 -22.49
N PRO A 174 15.99 26.00 -22.33
CA PRO A 174 16.59 26.24 -21.02
C PRO A 174 16.01 27.45 -20.27
N SER A 175 15.72 28.55 -20.97
CA SER A 175 15.11 29.74 -20.36
C SER A 175 13.67 29.48 -19.90
N LEU A 176 12.88 28.76 -20.69
CA LEU A 176 11.54 28.34 -20.30
C LEU A 176 11.57 27.40 -19.08
N LYS A 177 12.56 26.49 -18.99
CA LYS A 177 12.71 25.62 -17.81
C LYS A 177 12.96 26.38 -16.51
N ARG A 178 13.59 27.57 -16.54
CA ARG A 178 13.80 28.38 -15.33
C ARG A 178 12.46 28.84 -14.75
N VAL A 179 11.59 29.39 -15.60
CA VAL A 179 10.30 30.00 -15.21
C VAL A 179 9.11 29.02 -15.14
N LEU A 180 9.34 27.70 -15.18
CA LEU A 180 8.27 26.71 -15.01
C LEU A 180 8.15 26.33 -13.53
N SER A 181 6.95 26.45 -12.95
CA SER A 181 6.73 26.03 -11.55
C SER A 181 6.89 24.51 -11.41
N GLU A 182 7.59 24.04 -10.38
CA GLU A 182 7.60 22.60 -10.05
C GLU A 182 6.33 22.11 -9.31
N ASP A 183 5.51 22.99 -8.69
CA ASP A 183 4.74 22.53 -7.53
C ASP A 183 3.28 23.02 -7.32
N ASN A 184 2.62 23.69 -8.26
CA ASN A 184 1.34 24.38 -7.94
C ASN A 184 0.03 23.72 -8.39
N PHE A 185 -0.04 22.98 -9.49
CA PHE A 185 -1.36 22.52 -9.97
C PHE A 185 -1.99 21.39 -9.11
N VAL A 186 -1.18 20.44 -8.64
CA VAL A 186 -1.66 19.33 -7.79
C VAL A 186 -2.14 19.83 -6.42
N LYS A 187 -1.45 20.82 -5.84
CA LYS A 187 -1.85 21.45 -4.57
C LYS A 187 -3.18 22.19 -4.70
N ILE A 188 -3.36 22.94 -5.78
CA ILE A 188 -4.62 23.66 -6.08
C ILE A 188 -5.77 22.67 -6.30
N PHE A 189 -5.55 21.60 -7.05
CA PHE A 189 -6.54 20.54 -7.28
C PHE A 189 -6.94 19.83 -5.98
N ASN A 190 -5.95 19.45 -5.15
CA ASN A 190 -6.21 18.78 -3.88
C ASN A 190 -7.04 19.67 -2.94
N ARG A 191 -6.67 20.95 -2.77
CA ARG A 191 -7.41 21.88 -1.91
C ARG A 191 -8.89 21.97 -2.28
N LYS A 192 -9.20 22.15 -3.57
CA LYS A 192 -10.60 22.24 -4.03
C LYS A 192 -11.36 20.92 -3.89
N ARG A 193 -10.67 19.78 -4.04
CA ARG A 193 -11.28 18.45 -3.83
C ARG A 193 -11.61 18.22 -2.36
N VAL A 194 -10.81 18.72 -1.42
CA VAL A 194 -11.12 18.69 0.02
C VAL A 194 -12.35 19.52 0.34
N GLU A 195 -12.43 20.76 -0.17
CA GLU A 195 -13.61 21.64 0.02
C GLU A 195 -14.92 20.96 -0.46
N GLU A 196 -14.87 20.24 -1.58
CA GLU A 196 -16.00 19.45 -2.08
C GLU A 196 -16.37 18.29 -1.13
N LEU A 197 -15.35 17.56 -0.66
CA LEU A 197 -15.54 16.42 0.25
C LEU A 197 -16.12 16.86 1.60
N ASP A 198 -15.72 18.02 2.13
CA ASP A 198 -16.28 18.61 3.35
C ASP A 198 -17.77 18.94 3.22
N ARG A 199 -18.16 19.57 2.10
CA ARG A 199 -19.57 19.84 1.81
C ARG A 199 -20.38 18.55 1.68
N ARG A 200 -19.81 17.55 1.00
CA ARG A 200 -20.44 16.22 0.89
C ARG A 200 -20.58 15.54 2.24
N PHE A 201 -19.63 15.74 3.16
CA PHE A 201 -19.72 15.20 4.52
C PHE A 201 -20.89 15.79 5.28
N GLN A 202 -21.07 17.11 5.26
CA GLN A 202 -22.22 17.78 5.91
C GLN A 202 -23.58 17.25 5.42
N ILE A 203 -23.70 16.97 4.11
CA ILE A 203 -24.92 16.38 3.53
C ILE A 203 -25.05 14.90 3.93
N ALA A 204 -23.95 14.16 3.93
CA ALA A 204 -23.95 12.74 4.28
C ALA A 204 -24.29 12.52 5.77
N SER A 205 -23.75 13.35 6.66
CA SER A 205 -23.98 13.29 8.10
C SER A 205 -25.43 13.62 8.44
N SER A 206 -26.00 14.69 7.87
CA SER A 206 -27.42 15.05 8.08
C SER A 206 -28.40 13.99 7.59
N ARG A 207 -28.01 13.19 6.59
CA ARG A 207 -28.80 12.07 6.06
C ARG A 207 -28.47 10.71 6.71
N ASN A 208 -27.61 10.66 7.72
CA ASN A 208 -27.09 9.42 8.30
C ASN A 208 -26.56 8.40 7.25
N SER A 209 -25.98 8.91 6.15
CA SER A 209 -25.52 8.09 5.03
C SER A 209 -24.11 7.53 5.29
N VAL A 210 -24.05 6.43 6.04
CA VAL A 210 -22.79 5.80 6.47
C VAL A 210 -21.86 5.47 5.28
N ASN A 211 -22.40 4.97 4.17
CA ASN A 211 -21.59 4.63 3.00
C ASN A 211 -20.94 5.87 2.37
N SER A 212 -21.67 6.98 2.30
CA SER A 212 -21.15 8.23 1.76
C SER A 212 -20.03 8.79 2.63
N VAL A 213 -20.16 8.68 3.97
CA VAL A 213 -19.08 9.08 4.89
C VAL A 213 -17.85 8.20 4.74
N ARG A 214 -18.03 6.87 4.59
CA ARG A 214 -16.92 5.94 4.32
C ARG A 214 -16.15 6.29 3.04
N ASP A 215 -16.86 6.67 1.97
CA ASP A 215 -16.25 7.11 0.70
C ASP A 215 -15.41 8.39 0.87
N ILE A 216 -15.89 9.31 1.72
CA ILE A 216 -15.20 10.56 2.03
C ILE A 216 -13.91 10.28 2.81
N ILE A 217 -13.97 9.44 3.85
CA ILE A 217 -12.78 9.04 4.63
C ILE A 217 -11.72 8.42 3.73
N LYS A 218 -12.09 7.49 2.86
CA LYS A 218 -11.15 6.89 1.90
C LYS A 218 -10.49 7.97 1.04
N SER A 219 -11.30 8.88 0.50
CA SER A 219 -10.82 9.92 -0.43
C SER A 219 -9.86 10.89 0.25
N LYS A 220 -10.21 11.37 1.45
CA LYS A 220 -9.36 12.26 2.26
C LYS A 220 -8.08 11.55 2.73
N ASN A 221 -8.17 10.31 3.21
CA ASN A 221 -7.00 9.54 3.63
C ASN A 221 -6.01 9.31 2.47
N LEU A 222 -6.49 9.02 1.25
CA LEU A 222 -5.65 8.90 0.06
C LEU A 222 -4.92 10.20 -0.30
N MET A 223 -5.50 11.34 0.08
CA MET A 223 -4.91 12.67 -0.09
C MET A 223 -4.04 13.10 1.10
N ARG A 224 -3.99 12.29 2.18
CA ARG A 224 -3.32 12.59 3.46
C ARG A 224 -3.89 13.82 4.17
N GLU A 225 -5.20 13.99 4.07
CA GLU A 225 -5.96 15.07 4.70
C GLU A 225 -6.56 14.60 6.03
N ASP A 226 -6.96 15.54 6.88
CA ASP A 226 -7.60 15.25 8.17
C ASP A 226 -8.98 14.59 7.98
N ILE A 227 -9.20 13.49 8.72
CA ILE A 227 -10.41 12.65 8.69
C ILE A 227 -11.13 12.58 10.05
N SER A 228 -10.73 13.40 11.04
CA SER A 228 -11.18 13.31 12.43
C SER A 228 -12.70 13.34 12.55
N LYS A 229 -13.35 14.34 11.95
CA LYS A 229 -14.81 14.55 12.02
C LYS A 229 -15.59 13.38 11.43
N GLU A 230 -15.11 12.83 10.32
CA GLU A 230 -15.75 11.71 9.66
C GLU A 230 -15.60 10.40 10.46
N VAL A 231 -14.43 10.19 11.08
CA VAL A 231 -14.18 9.03 11.94
C VAL A 231 -15.04 9.09 13.19
N GLU A 232 -15.10 10.24 13.87
CA GLU A 232 -15.99 10.45 15.03
C GLU A 232 -17.45 10.16 14.69
N PHE A 233 -17.93 10.64 13.54
CA PHE A 233 -19.29 10.34 13.07
C PHE A 233 -19.54 8.84 12.88
N LEU A 234 -18.60 8.11 12.25
CA LEU A 234 -18.73 6.67 12.06
C LEU A 234 -18.76 5.89 13.37
N LEU A 235 -17.96 6.31 14.35
CA LEU A 235 -17.89 5.67 15.66
C LEU A 235 -19.19 5.91 16.46
N ASN A 236 -19.70 7.14 16.47
CA ASN A 236 -20.93 7.51 17.20
C ASN A 236 -22.19 6.79 16.72
N LEU A 237 -22.28 6.44 15.43
CA LEU A 237 -23.42 5.70 14.86
C LEU A 237 -23.55 4.25 15.39
N SER A 238 -22.49 3.70 15.97
CA SER A 238 -22.44 2.27 16.32
C SER A 238 -22.91 1.93 17.74
N GLY A 239 -23.34 2.91 18.54
CA GLY A 239 -23.53 2.69 19.99
C GLY A 239 -24.74 3.35 20.66
N LYS A 240 -25.63 4.07 19.96
CA LYS A 240 -26.76 4.77 20.59
C LYS A 240 -28.08 4.45 19.89
N SER A 241 -29.04 3.93 20.65
CA SER A 241 -30.44 3.84 20.26
C SER A 241 -31.25 4.69 21.24
N ASP A 242 -32.17 5.49 20.72
CA ASP A 242 -33.11 6.28 21.53
C ASP A 242 -34.10 5.37 22.30
N ARG A 243 -34.09 4.06 22.03
CA ARG A 243 -34.93 3.03 22.68
C ARG A 243 -34.24 2.33 23.85
N ASP A 244 -33.06 2.80 24.25
CA ASP A 244 -32.26 2.18 25.30
C ASP A 244 -32.88 2.38 26.68
N GLU A 245 -33.13 1.28 27.37
CA GLU A 245 -33.26 1.30 28.83
C GLU A 245 -31.87 1.14 29.44
N VAL A 246 -31.32 2.26 29.91
CA VAL A 246 -30.01 2.27 30.58
C VAL A 246 -30.16 1.78 32.01
N VAL A 247 -29.34 0.80 32.38
CA VAL A 247 -29.25 0.28 33.73
C VAL A 247 -27.82 0.44 34.21
N GLU A 248 -27.62 1.30 35.21
CA GLU A 248 -26.32 1.49 35.86
C GLU A 248 -26.05 0.31 36.81
N LEU A 249 -24.91 -0.35 36.64
CA LEU A 249 -24.47 -1.45 37.50
C LEU A 249 -23.95 -0.89 38.83
N ASN A 250 -23.97 -1.74 39.86
CA ASN A 250 -23.36 -1.42 41.16
C ASN A 250 -21.82 -1.38 41.08
N SER A 251 -21.18 -1.02 42.18
CA SER A 251 -19.71 -0.93 42.32
C SER A 251 -18.96 -2.24 42.05
N ASN A 252 -19.63 -3.40 42.12
CA ASN A 252 -19.05 -4.69 41.73
C ASN A 252 -19.03 -4.93 40.20
N GLY A 253 -19.72 -4.09 39.42
CA GLY A 253 -19.82 -4.17 37.96
C GLY A 253 -20.48 -5.45 37.42
N LYS A 254 -21.33 -6.13 38.21
CA LYS A 254 -21.95 -7.41 37.84
C LYS A 254 -23.44 -7.29 37.51
N LEU A 255 -23.87 -8.03 36.49
CA LEU A 255 -25.28 -8.13 36.09
C LEU A 255 -26.16 -8.90 37.10
N SER A 256 -25.55 -9.66 38.01
CA SER A 256 -26.27 -10.48 39.01
C SER A 256 -27.25 -9.67 39.84
N ASP A 257 -26.85 -8.46 40.21
CA ASP A 257 -27.56 -7.59 41.14
C ASP A 257 -28.83 -7.00 40.52
N LEU A 258 -28.88 -6.97 39.18
CA LEU A 258 -29.98 -6.41 38.40
C LEU A 258 -30.75 -7.50 37.65
N SER A 259 -30.47 -8.75 37.98
CA SER A 259 -31.01 -9.91 37.28
C SER A 259 -32.53 -9.95 37.28
N LYS A 260 -33.18 -9.56 38.39
CA LYS A 260 -34.65 -9.43 38.47
C LYS A 260 -35.20 -8.45 37.44
N ARG A 261 -34.65 -7.23 37.40
CA ARG A 261 -35.06 -6.18 36.44
C ARG A 261 -34.82 -6.63 34.99
N ILE A 262 -33.68 -7.26 34.71
CA ILE A 262 -33.39 -7.79 33.37
C ILE A 262 -34.42 -8.86 32.97
N ILE A 263 -34.76 -9.78 33.87
CA ILE A 263 -35.77 -10.82 33.64
C ILE A 263 -37.14 -10.19 33.40
N ASP A 264 -37.55 -9.20 34.21
CA ASP A 264 -38.85 -8.53 34.04
C ASP A 264 -38.98 -7.86 32.67
N ILE A 265 -37.92 -7.20 32.19
CA ILE A 265 -37.89 -6.61 30.84
C ILE A 265 -37.94 -7.70 29.77
N VAL A 266 -37.20 -8.80 29.94
CA VAL A 266 -37.21 -9.93 29.01
C VAL A 266 -38.58 -10.61 28.95
N ASP A 267 -39.26 -10.76 30.09
CA ASP A 267 -40.59 -11.37 30.17
C ASP A 267 -41.66 -10.51 29.50
N GLY A 268 -41.54 -9.17 29.61
CA GLY A 268 -42.46 -8.21 29.00
C GLY A 268 -42.27 -7.98 27.50
N ASN A 269 -41.21 -8.49 26.89
CA ASN A 269 -40.87 -8.19 25.49
C ASN A 269 -40.64 -9.48 24.67
N GLN A 270 -41.11 -9.48 23.42
CA GLN A 270 -40.84 -10.60 22.53
C GLN A 270 -39.37 -10.63 22.09
N ARG A 271 -38.77 -9.47 21.86
CA ARG A 271 -37.39 -9.31 21.37
C ARG A 271 -36.65 -8.37 22.30
N THR A 272 -35.60 -8.89 22.92
CA THR A 272 -34.75 -8.11 23.82
C THR A 272 -33.30 -8.25 23.40
N LEU A 273 -32.56 -7.15 23.45
CA LEU A 273 -31.11 -7.11 23.26
C LEU A 273 -30.45 -6.62 24.55
N LEU A 274 -29.63 -7.46 25.16
CA LEU A 274 -28.78 -7.09 26.28
C LEU A 274 -27.42 -6.62 25.75
N ASN A 275 -27.23 -5.30 25.75
CA ASN A 275 -25.96 -4.65 25.54
C ASN A 275 -25.21 -4.56 26.88
N ALA A 276 -24.33 -5.52 27.13
CA ALA A 276 -23.54 -5.55 28.36
C ALA A 276 -22.06 -5.78 28.03
N PRO A 277 -21.13 -4.96 28.56
CA PRO A 277 -19.70 -5.08 28.28
C PRO A 277 -19.14 -6.48 28.58
N THR A 278 -18.00 -6.82 28.00
CA THR A 278 -17.28 -8.07 28.33
C THR A 278 -16.85 -8.06 29.80
N GLY A 279 -16.97 -9.18 30.51
CA GLY A 279 -16.58 -9.32 31.92
C GLY A 279 -17.65 -9.01 32.98
N THR A 280 -18.82 -8.49 32.58
CA THR A 280 -19.94 -8.16 33.50
C THR A 280 -20.77 -9.37 33.96
N GLY A 281 -20.50 -10.56 33.42
CA GLY A 281 -21.13 -11.82 33.85
C GLY A 281 -22.34 -12.28 33.02
N LYS A 282 -22.43 -11.93 31.74
CA LYS A 282 -23.50 -12.40 30.83
C LYS A 282 -23.73 -13.92 30.90
N SER A 283 -22.65 -14.70 30.79
CA SER A 283 -22.73 -16.16 30.85
C SER A 283 -23.15 -16.67 32.24
N TYR A 284 -22.79 -15.97 33.32
CA TYR A 284 -23.23 -16.31 34.68
C TYR A 284 -24.74 -16.10 34.85
N LEU A 285 -25.26 -14.98 34.35
CA LEU A 285 -26.69 -14.67 34.34
C LEU A 285 -27.48 -15.80 33.66
N VAL A 286 -27.01 -16.26 32.50
CA VAL A 286 -27.66 -17.32 31.72
C VAL A 286 -27.48 -18.72 32.34
N LYS A 287 -26.33 -19.02 32.95
CA LYS A 287 -26.06 -20.34 33.55
C LYS A 287 -26.77 -20.57 34.88
N ASN A 288 -26.83 -19.53 35.73
CA ASN A 288 -27.15 -19.71 37.14
C ASN A 288 -28.44 -19.02 37.55
N ILE A 289 -28.81 -17.91 36.90
CA ILE A 289 -29.97 -17.11 37.32
C ILE A 289 -31.19 -17.43 36.46
N PHE A 290 -31.05 -17.43 35.14
CA PHE A 290 -32.16 -17.71 34.23
C PHE A 290 -32.80 -19.09 34.44
N PRO A 291 -32.05 -20.17 34.74
CA PRO A 291 -32.63 -21.48 35.01
C PRO A 291 -33.47 -21.56 36.29
N VAL A 292 -33.35 -20.60 37.20
CA VAL A 292 -34.25 -20.51 38.37
C VAL A 292 -35.66 -20.10 37.94
N LYS A 293 -35.79 -19.38 36.82
CA LYS A 293 -37.05 -18.82 36.31
C LYS A 293 -37.63 -19.65 35.15
N TYR A 294 -36.81 -20.04 34.19
CA TYR A 294 -37.24 -20.73 32.98
C TYR A 294 -36.94 -22.23 33.08
N ARG A 295 -37.92 -23.07 32.75
CA ARG A 295 -37.80 -24.52 32.84
C ARG A 295 -37.28 -25.15 31.56
N ASN A 296 -37.42 -24.44 30.43
CA ASN A 296 -37.04 -24.94 29.13
C ASN A 296 -36.32 -23.86 28.30
N MET A 297 -35.02 -24.02 28.10
CA MET A 297 -34.15 -23.00 27.50
C MET A 297 -33.29 -23.55 26.36
N ILE A 298 -33.11 -22.73 25.33
CA ILE A 298 -32.19 -23.01 24.22
C ILE A 298 -31.18 -21.88 24.12
N ILE A 299 -29.89 -22.19 24.21
CA ILE A 299 -28.81 -21.23 23.95
C ILE A 299 -28.14 -21.55 22.62
N ILE A 300 -27.98 -20.52 21.80
CA ILE A 300 -27.38 -20.59 20.48
C ILE A 300 -26.17 -19.67 20.47
N SER A 301 -25.03 -20.17 20.02
CA SER A 301 -23.84 -19.36 19.77
C SER A 301 -23.27 -19.60 18.37
N PRO A 302 -22.72 -18.59 17.69
CA PRO A 302 -21.98 -18.78 16.44
C PRO A 302 -20.69 -19.60 16.59
N LEU A 303 -20.17 -19.77 17.82
CA LEU A 303 -18.86 -20.37 18.07
C LEU A 303 -18.95 -21.58 19.00
N ARG A 304 -18.33 -22.69 18.60
CA ARG A 304 -18.29 -23.92 19.39
C ARG A 304 -17.66 -23.72 20.77
N MET A 305 -16.61 -22.91 20.88
CA MET A 305 -15.93 -22.67 22.16
C MET A 305 -16.84 -22.00 23.20
N VAL A 306 -17.70 -21.08 22.76
CA VAL A 306 -18.69 -20.42 23.62
C VAL A 306 -19.75 -21.43 24.08
N THR A 307 -20.24 -22.29 23.17
CA THR A 307 -21.13 -23.42 23.54
C THR A 307 -20.48 -24.35 24.55
N ASP A 308 -19.22 -24.74 24.35
CA ASP A 308 -18.48 -25.61 25.26
C ASP A 308 -18.24 -24.93 26.62
N GLU A 309 -17.95 -23.62 26.66
CA GLU A 309 -17.85 -22.83 27.89
C GLU A 309 -19.18 -22.79 28.63
N ILE A 310 -20.30 -22.60 27.93
CA ILE A 310 -21.64 -22.58 28.53
C ILE A 310 -21.98 -23.93 29.18
N VAL A 311 -21.59 -25.03 28.55
CA VAL A 311 -21.88 -26.40 29.01
C VAL A 311 -20.93 -26.86 30.11
N LYS A 312 -19.71 -26.31 30.17
CA LYS A 312 -18.74 -26.67 31.21
C LYS A 312 -19.30 -26.35 32.59
N GLU A 313 -19.37 -27.39 33.43
CA GLU A 313 -19.83 -27.34 34.82
C GLU A 313 -21.20 -26.66 34.97
N SER A 314 -22.12 -26.91 34.02
CA SER A 314 -23.47 -26.34 34.05
C SER A 314 -24.55 -27.41 33.77
N ILE A 315 -25.81 -27.02 33.97
CA ILE A 315 -26.98 -27.85 33.69
C ILE A 315 -27.27 -28.00 32.19
N PHE A 316 -26.58 -27.23 31.32
CA PHE A 316 -26.86 -27.22 29.88
C PHE A 316 -26.23 -28.44 29.20
N LYS A 317 -27.00 -29.09 28.34
CA LYS A 317 -26.52 -30.17 27.46
C LYS A 317 -26.00 -29.59 26.13
N ASN A 318 -24.77 -29.94 25.75
CA ASN A 318 -24.29 -29.67 24.39
C ASN A 318 -24.99 -30.62 23.40
N VAL A 319 -25.71 -30.06 22.44
CA VAL A 319 -26.44 -30.85 21.43
C VAL A 319 -25.46 -31.41 20.40
N ARG A 320 -25.28 -32.73 20.39
CA ARG A 320 -24.42 -33.43 19.42
C ARG A 320 -25.20 -34.46 18.60
N LYS A 321 -26.30 -34.96 19.15
CA LYS A 321 -27.20 -35.96 18.57
C LYS A 321 -28.64 -35.47 18.68
N ILE A 322 -29.53 -36.01 17.86
CA ILE A 322 -30.94 -35.60 17.86
C ILE A 322 -31.60 -35.78 19.24
N ARG A 323 -31.31 -36.88 19.96
CA ARG A 323 -31.84 -37.13 21.31
C ARG A 323 -31.42 -36.11 22.36
N ASP A 324 -30.35 -35.34 22.11
CA ASP A 324 -29.92 -34.32 23.07
C ASP A 324 -30.90 -33.14 23.10
N ILE A 325 -31.78 -32.97 22.10
CA ILE A 325 -32.76 -31.88 22.08
C ILE A 325 -33.86 -32.07 23.13
N ASP A 326 -34.08 -33.29 23.63
CA ASP A 326 -35.12 -33.60 24.60
C ASP A 326 -34.78 -33.08 26.00
N TYR A 327 -33.53 -32.66 26.22
CA TYR A 327 -33.13 -32.03 27.47
C TYR A 327 -33.76 -30.63 27.62
N PRO A 328 -34.16 -30.23 28.83
CA PRO A 328 -34.78 -28.92 29.08
C PRO A 328 -33.82 -27.76 28.84
N TYR A 329 -32.54 -27.92 29.18
CA TYR A 329 -31.51 -26.91 29.02
C TYR A 329 -30.50 -27.36 27.97
N ILE A 330 -30.57 -26.78 26.77
CA ILE A 330 -29.68 -27.16 25.66
C ILE A 330 -28.86 -25.97 25.16
N SER A 331 -27.62 -26.24 24.77
CA SER A 331 -26.75 -25.28 24.10
C SER A 331 -26.23 -25.89 22.80
N MET A 332 -26.20 -25.08 21.74
CA MET A 332 -25.76 -25.55 20.42
C MET A 332 -25.15 -24.42 19.59
N THR A 333 -24.46 -24.79 18.51
CA THR A 333 -23.98 -23.81 17.53
C THR A 333 -25.07 -23.45 16.52
N THR A 334 -24.91 -22.30 15.84
CA THR A 334 -25.78 -21.92 14.71
C THR A 334 -25.81 -22.98 13.59
N ASP A 335 -24.70 -23.69 13.37
CA ASP A 335 -24.64 -24.77 12.38
C ASP A 335 -25.54 -25.94 12.75
N ILE A 336 -25.50 -26.36 14.02
CA ILE A 336 -26.33 -27.44 14.54
C ILE A 336 -27.80 -27.03 14.49
N PHE A 337 -28.13 -25.82 14.95
CA PHE A 337 -29.49 -25.29 14.88
C PHE A 337 -30.04 -25.32 13.44
N TYR A 338 -29.28 -24.78 12.48
CA TYR A 338 -29.69 -24.74 11.08
C TYR A 338 -29.88 -26.14 10.50
N ASN A 339 -28.95 -27.05 10.78
CA ASN A 339 -29.02 -28.43 10.29
C ASN A 339 -30.21 -29.18 10.91
N LEU A 340 -30.48 -29.03 12.21
CA LEU A 340 -31.64 -29.65 12.86
C LEU A 340 -32.96 -29.12 12.30
N TYR A 341 -33.06 -27.80 12.09
CA TYR A 341 -34.24 -27.17 11.50
C TYR A 341 -34.52 -27.65 10.08
N LYS A 342 -33.48 -28.00 9.31
CA LYS A 342 -33.62 -28.52 7.94
C LYS A 342 -33.85 -30.04 7.90
N SER A 343 -33.12 -30.81 8.68
CA SER A 343 -33.11 -32.28 8.62
C SER A 343 -34.21 -32.94 9.46
N HIS A 344 -34.65 -32.29 10.55
CA HIS A 344 -35.69 -32.81 11.44
C HIS A 344 -36.71 -31.70 11.76
N PRO A 345 -37.35 -31.11 10.74
CA PRO A 345 -38.14 -29.89 10.89
C PRO A 345 -39.27 -30.03 11.90
N ASP A 346 -40.01 -31.14 11.90
CA ASP A 346 -41.19 -31.29 12.75
C ASP A 346 -40.81 -31.42 14.23
N ILE A 347 -39.84 -32.28 14.53
CA ILE A 347 -39.34 -32.50 15.89
C ILE A 347 -38.69 -31.23 16.43
N PHE A 348 -37.80 -30.61 15.65
CA PHE A 348 -37.06 -29.45 16.12
C PHE A 348 -37.91 -28.19 16.21
N LYS A 349 -38.86 -27.97 15.28
CA LYS A 349 -39.84 -26.87 15.41
C LYS A 349 -40.69 -27.02 16.67
N LYS A 350 -41.16 -28.24 16.96
CA LYS A 350 -41.88 -28.52 18.22
C LYS A 350 -41.02 -28.15 19.43
N ARG A 351 -39.76 -28.58 19.45
CA ARG A 351 -38.82 -28.26 20.53
C ARG A 351 -38.56 -26.75 20.72
N ILE A 352 -38.41 -26.01 19.63
CA ILE A 352 -38.26 -24.55 19.64
C ILE A 352 -39.56 -23.89 20.12
N GLN A 353 -40.73 -24.42 19.73
CA GLN A 353 -42.01 -23.93 20.21
C GLN A 353 -42.18 -24.18 21.70
N GLU A 354 -41.75 -25.31 22.25
CA GLU A 354 -41.86 -25.64 23.68
C GLU A 354 -40.88 -24.87 24.59
N SER A 355 -39.89 -24.16 24.01
CA SER A 355 -38.96 -23.37 24.80
C SER A 355 -39.61 -22.12 25.40
N ASP A 356 -39.27 -21.82 26.66
CA ASP A 356 -39.70 -20.61 27.36
C ASP A 356 -38.96 -19.38 26.82
N ILE A 357 -37.69 -19.57 26.45
CA ILE A 357 -36.82 -18.55 25.91
C ILE A 357 -35.72 -19.17 25.02
N ILE A 358 -35.36 -18.46 23.96
CA ILE A 358 -34.17 -18.72 23.16
C ILE A 358 -33.18 -17.58 23.37
N ILE A 359 -31.93 -17.93 23.64
CA ILE A 359 -30.85 -16.96 23.86
C ILE A 359 -29.85 -17.09 22.72
N PHE A 360 -29.52 -15.97 22.07
CA PHE A 360 -28.50 -15.89 21.04
C PHE A 360 -27.32 -15.06 21.55
N ASP A 361 -26.20 -15.73 21.82
CA ASP A 361 -24.97 -15.11 22.32
C ASP A 361 -24.04 -14.67 21.18
N GLU A 362 -23.14 -13.72 21.45
CA GLU A 362 -22.21 -13.12 20.49
C GLU A 362 -22.91 -12.55 19.23
N GLN A 363 -24.01 -11.83 19.44
CA GLN A 363 -24.84 -11.28 18.36
C GLN A 363 -24.07 -10.42 17.35
N HIS A 364 -23.00 -9.75 17.79
CA HIS A 364 -22.17 -8.91 16.91
C HIS A 364 -21.56 -9.65 15.71
N LEU A 365 -21.36 -10.97 15.82
CA LEU A 365 -20.83 -11.81 14.73
C LEU A 365 -21.78 -11.89 13.53
N TYR A 366 -23.04 -11.46 13.66
CA TYR A 366 -23.98 -11.34 12.54
C TYR A 366 -23.39 -10.50 11.39
N ARG A 367 -22.86 -9.30 11.70
CA ARG A 367 -22.34 -8.39 10.66
C ARG A 367 -21.09 -8.95 9.99
N GLU A 368 -20.20 -9.54 10.77
CA GLU A 368 -18.98 -10.16 10.22
C GLU A 368 -19.34 -11.33 9.31
N SER A 369 -20.33 -12.13 9.69
CA SER A 369 -20.70 -13.37 9.00
C SER A 369 -21.31 -13.18 7.60
N LYS A 370 -21.69 -11.95 7.20
CA LYS A 370 -22.48 -11.64 5.99
C LYS A 370 -21.91 -12.17 4.66
N ASN A 371 -20.63 -12.57 4.60
CA ASN A 371 -20.00 -13.13 3.38
C ASN A 371 -19.30 -14.49 3.58
N PHE A 372 -19.28 -15.06 4.80
CA PHE A 372 -18.46 -16.27 5.06
C PHE A 372 -19.12 -17.31 5.97
N ARG A 373 -20.18 -16.96 6.70
CA ARG A 373 -20.94 -17.88 7.57
C ARG A 373 -22.43 -17.67 7.37
N GLU A 374 -22.93 -18.10 6.21
CA GLU A 374 -24.33 -17.96 5.82
C GLU A 374 -25.31 -18.50 6.88
N LYS A 375 -24.97 -19.61 7.56
CA LYS A 375 -25.82 -20.20 8.59
C LYS A 375 -26.01 -19.30 9.82
N VAL A 376 -24.98 -18.55 10.22
CA VAL A 376 -25.08 -17.57 11.32
C VAL A 376 -26.12 -16.50 10.96
N VAL A 377 -26.01 -15.95 9.74
CA VAL A 377 -26.93 -14.94 9.19
C VAL A 377 -28.36 -15.48 9.17
N LYS A 378 -28.58 -16.66 8.59
CA LYS A 378 -29.92 -17.25 8.47
C LYS A 378 -30.57 -17.55 9.82
N VAL A 379 -29.81 -18.06 10.79
CA VAL A 379 -30.36 -18.35 12.13
C VAL A 379 -30.70 -17.07 12.87
N TYR A 380 -29.81 -16.06 12.83
CA TYR A 380 -30.08 -14.76 13.42
C TYR A 380 -31.33 -14.12 12.82
N GLU A 381 -31.44 -14.06 11.49
CA GLU A 381 -32.58 -13.45 10.80
C GLU A 381 -33.88 -14.23 11.04
N PHE A 382 -33.81 -15.56 11.14
CA PHE A 382 -34.98 -16.36 11.55
C PHE A 382 -35.45 -15.96 12.96
N LEU A 383 -34.54 -15.89 13.93
CA LEU A 383 -34.89 -15.53 15.30
C LEU A 383 -35.40 -14.09 15.38
N LEU A 384 -34.77 -13.15 14.67
CA LEU A 384 -35.14 -11.75 14.70
C LEU A 384 -36.50 -11.50 14.02
N TYR A 385 -36.68 -11.95 12.78
CA TYR A 385 -37.80 -11.56 11.92
C TYR A 385 -38.96 -12.57 11.87
N LYS A 386 -38.72 -13.87 12.10
CA LYS A 386 -39.73 -14.92 11.84
C LYS A 386 -40.24 -15.61 13.09
N TYR A 387 -39.38 -15.86 14.07
CA TYR A 387 -39.78 -16.53 15.30
C TYR A 387 -40.73 -15.62 16.10
N LYS A 388 -41.76 -16.19 16.74
CA LYS A 388 -42.82 -15.40 17.40
C LYS A 388 -42.77 -15.42 18.93
N ARG A 389 -41.97 -16.28 19.55
CA ARG A 389 -41.81 -16.32 21.03
C ARG A 389 -40.56 -15.56 21.45
N ARG A 390 -40.30 -15.48 22.76
CA ARG A 390 -39.24 -14.67 23.37
C ARG A 390 -37.84 -15.05 22.90
N VAL A 391 -37.05 -14.04 22.53
CA VAL A 391 -35.62 -14.18 22.22
C VAL A 391 -34.84 -13.08 22.93
N LEU A 392 -33.78 -13.49 23.61
CA LEU A 392 -32.77 -12.60 24.16
C LEU A 392 -31.50 -12.67 23.30
N PHE A 393 -31.12 -11.55 22.70
CA PHE A 393 -29.82 -11.38 22.05
C PHE A 393 -28.83 -10.79 23.06
N MET A 394 -27.59 -11.28 23.08
CA MET A 394 -26.54 -10.76 23.96
C MET A 394 -25.29 -10.37 23.16
N SER A 395 -24.70 -9.22 23.51
CA SER A 395 -23.41 -8.79 22.97
C SER A 395 -22.78 -7.70 23.84
N GLY A 396 -21.45 -7.60 23.82
CA GLY A 396 -20.74 -6.42 24.34
C GLY A 396 -20.57 -5.29 23.33
N THR A 397 -20.77 -5.57 22.04
CA THR A 397 -20.68 -4.60 20.93
C THR A 397 -21.81 -4.88 19.95
N PRO A 398 -23.08 -4.71 20.34
CA PRO A 398 -24.22 -5.18 19.57
C PRO A 398 -24.38 -4.46 18.22
N VAL A 399 -25.04 -5.14 17.29
CA VAL A 399 -25.53 -4.54 16.04
C VAL A 399 -27.03 -4.35 16.18
N ILE A 400 -27.49 -3.12 16.40
CA ILE A 400 -28.91 -2.82 16.64
C ILE A 400 -29.63 -2.69 15.29
N PRO A 401 -30.62 -3.54 14.98
CA PRO A 401 -31.45 -3.38 13.78
C PRO A 401 -32.37 -2.16 13.92
N THR A 402 -32.51 -1.37 12.86
CA THR A 402 -33.35 -0.16 12.84
C THR A 402 -34.78 -0.43 12.34
N ASP A 403 -34.98 -1.57 11.68
CA ASP A 403 -36.18 -2.00 10.97
C ASP A 403 -37.10 -2.91 11.77
N VAL A 404 -36.72 -3.26 13.01
CA VAL A 404 -37.49 -4.13 13.90
C VAL A 404 -37.65 -3.45 15.25
N ASP A 405 -38.81 -3.66 15.89
CA ASP A 405 -38.96 -3.25 17.28
C ASP A 405 -38.27 -4.24 18.22
N ILE A 406 -37.20 -3.77 18.86
CA ILE A 406 -36.39 -4.53 19.80
C ILE A 406 -36.15 -3.68 21.03
N LYS A 407 -36.46 -4.23 22.20
CA LYS A 407 -36.17 -3.57 23.48
C LYS A 407 -34.68 -3.74 23.79
N VAL A 408 -33.96 -2.64 23.92
CA VAL A 408 -32.53 -2.66 24.24
C VAL A 408 -32.32 -2.36 25.72
N ILE A 409 -31.58 -3.23 26.39
CA ILE A 409 -31.11 -3.03 27.78
C ILE A 409 -29.62 -2.72 27.68
N THR A 410 -29.22 -1.51 28.05
CA THR A 410 -27.81 -1.09 28.06
C THR A 410 -27.30 -1.05 29.50
N ALA A 411 -26.50 -2.05 29.87
CA ALA A 411 -25.89 -2.15 31.20
C ALA A 411 -24.58 -1.36 31.25
N ARG A 412 -24.49 -0.31 32.06
CA ARG A 412 -23.31 0.55 32.18
C ARG A 412 -22.54 0.27 33.46
N VAL A 413 -21.22 0.15 33.34
CA VAL A 413 -20.32 -0.02 34.48
C VAL A 413 -19.96 1.39 35.00
N PRO A 414 -20.18 1.69 36.29
CA PRO A 414 -19.83 3.00 36.84
C PRO A 414 -18.31 3.19 36.81
N ASP A 415 -17.84 4.43 36.67
CA ASP A 415 -16.41 4.73 36.54
C ASP A 415 -15.58 4.22 37.73
N SER A 416 -16.15 4.20 38.94
CA SER A 416 -15.52 3.65 40.15
C SER A 416 -15.26 2.14 40.08
N ALA A 417 -15.99 1.41 39.24
CA ALA A 417 -15.85 -0.03 39.03
C ALA A 417 -15.01 -0.38 37.80
N LYS A 418 -14.67 0.61 36.94
CA LYS A 418 -13.87 0.38 35.73
C LYS A 418 -12.41 0.12 36.11
N ARG A 419 -11.88 -1.01 35.64
CA ARG A 419 -10.44 -1.30 35.77
C ARG A 419 -9.63 -0.47 34.78
N ARG A 420 -8.43 -0.07 35.18
CA ARG A 420 -7.48 0.66 34.33
C ARG A 420 -6.77 -0.30 33.38
N ILE A 421 -6.74 0.06 32.11
CA ILE A 421 -5.88 -0.58 31.10
C ILE A 421 -4.92 0.47 30.56
N ASP A 422 -3.64 0.25 30.79
CA ASP A 422 -2.57 1.07 30.28
C ASP A 422 -2.31 0.76 28.81
N TYR A 423 -2.37 1.76 27.94
CA TYR A 423 -2.17 1.62 26.51
C TYR A 423 -0.92 2.36 26.07
N SER A 424 -0.09 1.72 25.23
CA SER A 424 1.03 2.37 24.57
C SER A 424 1.19 1.85 23.15
N LYS A 425 1.67 2.71 22.25
CA LYS A 425 1.94 2.39 20.86
C LYS A 425 3.43 2.44 20.60
N ASP A 426 3.95 1.38 20.00
CA ASP A 426 5.35 1.21 19.65
C ASP A 426 6.26 1.50 20.85
N LYS A 427 5.84 1.04 22.03
CA LYS A 427 6.50 1.28 23.33
C LYS A 427 7.99 0.96 23.33
N PHE A 428 8.37 -0.08 22.59
CA PHE A 428 9.71 -0.64 22.59
C PHE A 428 10.52 -0.10 21.42
N GLN A 429 11.76 0.32 21.69
CA GLN A 429 12.69 0.78 20.66
C GLN A 429 13.31 -0.38 19.87
N SER A 430 13.33 -1.58 20.47
CA SER A 430 13.94 -2.79 19.91
C SER A 430 13.11 -4.05 20.17
N GLU A 431 13.34 -5.10 19.39
CA GLU A 431 12.72 -6.41 19.61
C GLU A 431 13.21 -7.03 20.93
N GLU A 432 14.47 -6.80 21.30
CA GLU A 432 15.07 -7.29 22.55
C GLU A 432 14.41 -6.72 23.80
N GLU A 433 14.04 -5.44 23.77
CA GLU A 433 13.34 -4.77 24.85
C GLU A 433 11.92 -5.35 25.04
N MET A 434 11.19 -5.55 23.93
CA MET A 434 9.88 -6.21 23.94
C MET A 434 9.98 -7.62 24.53
N VAL A 435 10.95 -8.42 24.08
CA VAL A 435 11.16 -9.80 24.55
C VAL A 435 11.50 -9.81 26.05
N SER A 436 12.33 -8.87 26.51
CA SER A 436 12.69 -8.72 27.93
C SER A 436 11.49 -8.34 28.79
N HIS A 437 10.64 -7.44 28.30
CA HIS A 437 9.39 -7.08 28.97
C HIS A 437 8.40 -8.26 28.99
N ILE A 438 8.23 -9.01 27.90
CA ILE A 438 7.42 -10.23 27.89
C ILE A 438 7.92 -11.21 28.96
N LYS A 439 9.24 -11.44 29.02
CA LYS A 439 9.88 -12.35 29.97
C LYS A 439 9.67 -11.96 31.43
N SER A 440 9.64 -10.66 31.74
CA SER A 440 9.38 -10.20 33.11
C SER A 440 7.92 -10.39 33.50
N GLN A 441 6.99 -10.11 32.58
CA GLN A 441 5.56 -10.20 32.86
C GLN A 441 5.09 -11.64 33.07
N ILE A 442 5.63 -12.60 32.33
CA ILE A 442 5.25 -14.02 32.48
C ILE A 442 5.65 -14.62 33.85
N LYS A 443 6.61 -14.02 34.58
CA LYS A 443 6.98 -14.47 35.93
C LYS A 443 5.88 -14.22 36.98
N SER A 444 4.91 -13.37 36.64
CA SER A 444 3.85 -12.92 37.55
C SER A 444 2.45 -13.24 37.02
N GLY A 445 2.35 -13.96 35.90
CA GLY A 445 1.09 -14.30 35.26
C GLY A 445 1.26 -14.69 33.79
N SER A 446 0.22 -14.51 32.99
CA SER A 446 0.23 -14.81 31.56
C SER A 446 0.21 -13.55 30.72
N VAL A 447 0.74 -13.62 29.49
CA VAL A 447 0.56 -12.56 28.49
C VAL A 447 0.02 -13.13 27.19
N MET A 448 -0.67 -12.30 26.41
CA MET A 448 -1.18 -12.66 25.08
C MET A 448 -0.46 -11.84 24.02
N VAL A 449 -0.03 -12.48 22.94
CA VAL A 449 0.54 -11.83 21.76
C VAL A 449 -0.35 -12.13 20.56
N TYR A 450 -1.04 -11.11 20.07
CA TYR A 450 -1.91 -11.21 18.90
C TYR A 450 -1.14 -10.92 17.61
N CYS A 451 -1.25 -11.82 16.63
CA CYS A 451 -0.62 -11.67 15.33
C CYS A 451 -1.66 -11.62 14.20
N SER A 452 -1.33 -10.91 13.12
CA SER A 452 -2.20 -10.78 11.94
C SER A 452 -2.34 -12.09 11.15
N SER A 453 -1.36 -12.99 11.19
CA SER A 453 -1.36 -14.23 10.41
C SER A 453 -0.72 -15.42 11.14
N LYS A 454 -0.95 -16.63 10.62
CA LYS A 454 -0.34 -17.86 11.13
C LYS A 454 1.19 -17.85 11.01
N ILE A 455 1.70 -17.32 9.91
CA ILE A 455 3.14 -17.17 9.68
C ILE A 455 3.74 -16.26 10.77
N LYS A 456 3.06 -15.17 11.10
CA LYS A 456 3.48 -14.27 12.19
C LYS A 456 3.38 -14.92 13.57
N VAL A 457 2.38 -15.76 13.81
CA VAL A 457 2.33 -16.57 15.04
C VAL A 457 3.56 -17.45 15.16
N GLU A 458 3.97 -18.13 14.08
CA GLU A 458 5.18 -18.98 14.09
C GLU A 458 6.46 -18.16 14.27
N GLU A 459 6.60 -17.04 13.57
CA GLU A 459 7.74 -16.12 13.68
C GLU A 459 7.94 -15.62 15.12
N VAL A 460 6.88 -15.08 15.73
CA VAL A 460 6.91 -14.57 17.11
C VAL A 460 7.10 -15.70 18.10
N SER A 461 6.48 -16.87 17.89
CA SER A 461 6.68 -18.03 18.76
C SER A 461 8.15 -18.47 18.77
N ASN A 462 8.78 -18.58 17.59
CA ASN A 462 10.18 -18.96 17.46
C ASN A 462 11.11 -17.93 18.11
N LEU A 463 10.81 -16.63 17.96
CA LEU A 463 11.54 -15.56 18.64
C LEU A 463 11.48 -15.74 20.17
N LEU A 464 10.30 -15.90 20.74
CA LEU A 464 10.14 -16.03 22.19
C LEU A 464 10.77 -17.33 22.72
N ILE A 465 10.61 -18.45 22.01
CA ILE A 465 11.22 -19.74 22.37
C ILE A 465 12.75 -19.63 22.39
N LYS A 466 13.35 -18.97 21.38
CA LYS A 466 14.81 -18.75 21.30
C LYS A 466 15.35 -18.00 22.53
N HIS A 467 14.54 -17.17 23.18
CA HIS A 467 14.89 -16.42 24.38
C HIS A 467 14.48 -17.10 25.70
N ASN A 468 14.16 -18.40 25.65
CA ASN A 468 13.75 -19.24 26.77
C ASN A 468 12.47 -18.72 27.46
N ILE A 469 11.49 -18.28 26.67
CA ILE A 469 10.16 -17.88 27.15
C ILE A 469 9.20 -19.03 26.83
N PRO A 470 8.46 -19.58 27.82
CA PRO A 470 7.42 -20.57 27.55
C PRO A 470 6.33 -19.99 26.65
N VAL A 471 6.05 -20.66 25.53
CA VAL A 471 5.09 -20.22 24.52
C VAL A 471 3.99 -21.24 24.35
N PHE A 472 2.74 -20.76 24.31
CA PHE A 472 1.60 -21.55 23.87
C PHE A 472 0.98 -20.90 22.64
N SER A 473 1.25 -21.44 21.46
CA SER A 473 0.78 -20.85 20.19
C SER A 473 -0.53 -21.46 19.71
N MET A 474 -1.41 -20.63 19.17
CA MET A 474 -2.76 -21.02 18.77
C MET A 474 -3.17 -20.41 17.43
N THR A 475 -3.65 -21.27 16.53
CA THR A 475 -4.24 -20.86 15.26
C THR A 475 -5.57 -21.57 15.05
N SER A 476 -6.31 -21.20 14.00
CA SER A 476 -7.56 -21.89 13.65
C SER A 476 -7.38 -23.36 13.21
N ILE A 477 -6.14 -23.82 13.03
CA ILE A 477 -5.81 -25.19 12.58
C ILE A 477 -5.21 -26.00 13.73
N GLU A 478 -4.28 -25.40 14.46
CA GLU A 478 -3.43 -26.14 15.40
C GLU A 478 -3.06 -25.31 16.63
N MET A 479 -2.73 -26.05 17.70
CA MET A 479 -2.18 -25.53 18.95
C MET A 479 -0.81 -26.17 19.19
N LYS A 480 0.20 -25.38 19.57
CA LYS A 480 1.54 -25.88 19.91
C LYS A 480 1.98 -25.34 21.27
N GLU A 481 2.60 -26.18 22.08
CA GLU A 481 3.31 -25.82 23.31
C GLU A 481 4.81 -25.88 23.05
N ASN A 482 5.52 -24.77 23.21
CA ASN A 482 6.96 -24.65 22.96
C ASN A 482 7.41 -25.21 21.59
N GLY A 483 6.58 -25.04 20.56
CA GLY A 483 6.82 -25.54 19.20
C GLY A 483 6.26 -26.94 18.92
N GLU A 484 5.89 -27.70 19.94
CA GLU A 484 5.37 -29.07 19.80
C GLU A 484 3.84 -29.11 19.75
N LYS A 485 3.26 -29.96 18.89
CA LYS A 485 1.80 -30.05 18.75
C LYS A 485 1.13 -30.64 19.99
N VAL A 486 0.10 -29.97 20.50
CA VAL A 486 -0.68 -30.44 21.65
C VAL A 486 -1.67 -31.53 21.23
N LYS A 487 -1.56 -32.72 21.82
CA LYS A 487 -2.52 -33.82 21.62
C LYS A 487 -3.80 -33.57 22.42
N GLY A 488 -4.96 -33.67 21.78
CA GLY A 488 -6.28 -33.54 22.43
C GLY A 488 -6.94 -32.15 22.35
N GLY A 489 -6.29 -31.16 21.75
CA GLY A 489 -6.91 -29.87 21.39
C GLY A 489 -7.44 -29.03 22.56
N LYS A 490 -6.97 -29.28 23.78
CA LYS A 490 -7.28 -28.47 24.97
C LYS A 490 -6.16 -27.47 25.23
N ILE A 491 -6.53 -26.27 25.65
CA ILE A 491 -5.58 -25.22 26.06
C ILE A 491 -5.01 -25.59 27.42
N LYS A 492 -3.69 -25.52 27.55
CA LYS A 492 -3.01 -25.64 28.84
C LYS A 492 -2.89 -24.25 29.45
N TYR A 493 -3.26 -24.14 30.72
CA TYR A 493 -3.16 -22.90 31.46
C TYR A 493 -1.91 -22.92 32.35
N GLY A 494 -1.23 -21.79 32.44
CA GLY A 494 0.02 -21.61 33.17
C GLY A 494 0.70 -20.29 32.78
N GLU A 495 1.93 -20.09 33.23
CA GLU A 495 2.76 -18.92 32.96
C GLU A 495 3.36 -18.96 31.55
N TYR A 496 2.52 -18.69 30.54
CA TYR A 496 2.90 -18.70 29.14
C TYR A 496 2.75 -17.33 28.48
N ALA A 497 3.56 -17.11 27.45
CA ALA A 497 3.24 -16.19 26.37
C ALA A 497 2.33 -16.92 25.36
N TYR A 498 1.04 -16.58 25.35
CA TYR A 498 0.08 -17.14 24.41
C TYR A 498 0.17 -16.39 23.09
N VAL A 499 0.62 -17.03 22.01
CA VAL A 499 0.80 -16.37 20.70
C VAL A 499 -0.28 -16.82 19.74
N SER A 500 -1.13 -15.91 19.26
CA SER A 500 -2.32 -16.32 18.53
C SER A 500 -2.79 -15.34 17.46
N THR A 501 -3.50 -15.85 16.46
CA THR A 501 -4.41 -15.01 15.66
C THR A 501 -5.65 -14.64 16.48
N THR A 502 -6.25 -13.47 16.24
CA THR A 502 -7.46 -13.00 16.95
C THR A 502 -8.59 -14.03 16.91
N LYS A 503 -8.88 -14.57 15.71
CA LYS A 503 -9.93 -15.59 15.48
C LYS A 503 -9.78 -16.87 16.27
N ALA A 504 -8.54 -17.29 16.58
CA ALA A 504 -8.31 -18.53 17.31
C ALA A 504 -8.58 -18.39 18.81
N THR A 505 -8.75 -17.16 19.31
CA THR A 505 -8.97 -16.90 20.73
C THR A 505 -10.41 -16.55 21.11
N THR A 506 -11.32 -16.36 20.15
CA THR A 506 -12.69 -15.91 20.43
C THR A 506 -13.42 -16.92 21.33
N GLY A 507 -13.89 -16.48 22.50
CA GLY A 507 -14.49 -17.35 23.52
C GLY A 507 -13.50 -18.07 24.45
N ILE A 508 -12.22 -17.69 24.46
CA ILE A 508 -11.22 -18.24 25.40
C ILE A 508 -10.98 -17.27 26.53
N ASN A 509 -11.07 -17.77 27.76
CA ASN A 509 -10.68 -17.07 28.97
C ASN A 509 -9.31 -17.58 29.45
N ILE A 510 -8.31 -16.70 29.52
CA ILE A 510 -6.98 -17.02 30.07
C ILE A 510 -6.91 -16.45 31.49
N PRO A 511 -6.67 -17.29 32.52
CA PRO A 511 -6.56 -16.82 33.89
C PRO A 511 -5.29 -15.97 34.08
N ASN A 512 -5.35 -15.00 34.99
CA ASN A 512 -4.22 -14.15 35.37
C ASN A 512 -3.50 -13.47 34.18
N LEU A 513 -4.27 -13.01 33.19
CA LEU A 513 -3.73 -12.29 32.04
C LEU A 513 -3.28 -10.88 32.45
N ARG A 514 -1.97 -10.63 32.40
CA ARG A 514 -1.33 -9.37 32.81
C ARG A 514 -1.37 -8.30 31.73
N GLY A 515 -1.26 -8.72 30.47
CA GLY A 515 -1.20 -7.78 29.37
C GLY A 515 -1.30 -8.43 27.99
N ILE A 516 -1.55 -7.58 27.00
CA ILE A 516 -1.72 -7.94 25.60
C ILE A 516 -0.72 -7.17 24.75
N TYR A 517 -0.03 -7.89 23.87
CA TYR A 517 0.82 -7.34 22.82
C TYR A 517 0.12 -7.55 21.48
N GLN A 518 -0.22 -6.48 20.79
CA GLN A 518 -0.83 -6.55 19.47
C GLN A 518 0.25 -6.35 18.40
N TYR A 519 0.74 -7.46 17.86
CA TYR A 519 1.80 -7.50 16.86
C TYR A 519 1.21 -7.40 15.45
N GLY A 520 1.19 -6.17 14.93
CA GLY A 520 0.60 -5.79 13.64
C GLY A 520 -0.84 -5.27 13.75
N THR A 521 -1.36 -4.78 12.62
CA THR A 521 -2.63 -4.03 12.58
C THR A 521 -3.86 -4.79 13.07
N VAL A 522 -4.70 -4.09 13.85
CA VAL A 522 -6.01 -4.57 14.31
C VAL A 522 -7.04 -4.35 13.20
N TYR A 523 -7.97 -5.31 13.04
CA TYR A 523 -8.89 -5.34 11.92
C TYR A 523 -9.99 -4.27 11.95
N ASN A 524 -10.52 -3.94 13.14
CA ASN A 524 -11.56 -2.93 13.35
C ASN A 524 -11.72 -2.57 14.85
N ALA A 525 -12.48 -1.51 15.15
CA ALA A 525 -12.68 -0.98 16.51
C ALA A 525 -13.36 -1.97 17.46
N ASN A 526 -14.35 -2.71 17.00
CA ASN A 526 -15.03 -3.70 17.83
C ASN A 526 -14.09 -4.83 18.25
N SER A 527 -13.26 -5.32 17.33
CA SER A 527 -12.22 -6.30 17.62
C SER A 527 -11.22 -5.75 18.61
N PHE A 528 -10.76 -4.50 18.43
CA PHE A 528 -9.84 -3.85 19.35
C PHE A 528 -10.37 -3.82 20.78
N ILE A 529 -11.61 -3.36 20.96
CA ILE A 529 -12.29 -3.29 22.26
C ILE A 529 -12.49 -4.66 22.86
N GLN A 530 -12.83 -5.67 22.05
CA GLN A 530 -12.97 -7.04 22.53
C GLN A 530 -11.65 -7.63 23.03
N LEU A 531 -10.52 -7.29 22.39
CA LEU A 531 -9.20 -7.74 22.85
C LEU A 531 -8.87 -7.06 24.18
N LEU A 532 -9.06 -5.74 24.29
CA LEU A 532 -8.89 -4.99 25.54
C LEU A 532 -9.75 -5.57 26.68
N GLY A 533 -11.02 -5.90 26.40
CA GLY A 533 -11.95 -6.49 27.38
C GLY A 533 -11.57 -7.87 27.92
N ARG A 534 -10.47 -8.47 27.44
CA ARG A 534 -9.88 -9.68 28.04
C ARG A 534 -9.08 -9.38 29.30
N LEU A 535 -8.60 -8.15 29.47
CA LEU A 535 -7.88 -7.66 30.65
C LEU A 535 -8.87 -7.32 31.77
N ARG A 536 -9.59 -8.33 32.26
CA ARG A 536 -10.70 -8.17 33.22
C ARG A 536 -10.29 -7.52 34.54
N ASP A 537 -9.05 -7.75 34.96
CA ASP A 537 -8.49 -7.23 36.21
C ASP A 537 -7.62 -5.99 35.98
N GLY A 538 -7.71 -5.38 34.80
CA GLY A 538 -6.79 -4.35 34.33
C GLY A 538 -5.50 -4.95 33.78
N GLY A 539 -4.52 -4.10 33.49
CA GLY A 539 -3.23 -4.51 32.91
C GLY A 539 -2.80 -3.56 31.81
N PHE A 540 -1.97 -4.04 30.88
CA PHE A 540 -1.48 -3.25 29.77
C PHE A 540 -1.86 -3.81 28.40
N PHE A 541 -2.01 -2.94 27.42
CA PHE A 541 -2.18 -3.25 26.01
C PHE A 541 -1.17 -2.46 25.19
N TYR A 542 -0.19 -3.16 24.60
CA TYR A 542 0.83 -2.53 23.78
C TYR A 542 0.64 -2.88 22.31
N TYR A 543 0.39 -1.87 21.49
CA TYR A 543 0.34 -2.01 20.05
C TYR A 543 1.77 -1.95 19.49
N ILE A 544 2.20 -3.00 18.79
CA ILE A 544 3.54 -3.10 18.21
C ILE A 544 3.39 -3.19 16.70
N LYS A 545 3.86 -2.18 15.99
CA LYS A 545 3.87 -2.13 14.53
C LYS A 545 5.17 -2.76 14.01
N PRO A 546 5.12 -3.93 13.34
CA PRO A 546 6.33 -4.54 12.80
C PRO A 546 6.91 -3.62 11.73
N LYS A 547 8.23 -3.36 11.76
CA LYS A 547 8.95 -2.50 10.78
C LYS A 547 8.68 -2.87 9.32
N PHE A 548 8.24 -4.11 9.03
CA PHE A 548 8.01 -4.65 7.67
C PHE A 548 6.55 -4.67 7.18
N GLU A 549 5.54 -4.42 8.03
CA GLU A 549 4.12 -4.59 7.64
C GLU A 549 3.66 -3.52 6.62
N HIS A 550 4.25 -2.32 6.67
CA HIS A 550 4.03 -1.27 5.68
C HIS A 550 4.57 -1.60 4.28
N GLN A 551 5.52 -2.53 4.20
CA GLN A 551 6.10 -2.97 2.93
C GLN A 551 5.30 -4.12 2.33
N GLN A 552 4.79 -5.06 3.14
CA GLN A 552 4.15 -6.29 2.66
C GLN A 552 2.78 -6.06 1.98
N GLU A 553 1.91 -5.21 2.52
CA GLU A 553 0.62 -4.91 1.89
C GLU A 553 0.76 -4.09 0.61
N LYS A 554 1.67 -3.13 0.63
CA LYS A 554 2.06 -2.36 -0.55
C LYS A 554 2.68 -3.29 -1.60
N PHE A 555 3.46 -4.28 -1.16
CA PHE A 555 4.10 -5.28 -2.01
C PHE A 555 3.09 -6.22 -2.66
N VAL A 556 2.16 -6.83 -1.92
CA VAL A 556 1.12 -7.73 -2.48
C VAL A 556 0.21 -6.97 -3.44
N ARG A 557 -0.17 -5.72 -3.11
CA ARG A 557 -0.93 -4.84 -4.02
C ARG A 557 -0.14 -4.53 -5.29
N ASN A 558 1.14 -4.17 -5.17
CA ASN A 558 2.01 -3.88 -6.31
C ASN A 558 2.27 -5.13 -7.17
N GLN A 559 2.37 -6.31 -6.56
CA GLN A 559 2.49 -7.59 -7.25
C GLN A 559 1.22 -7.89 -8.04
N ALA A 560 0.03 -7.74 -7.45
CA ALA A 560 -1.25 -7.92 -8.15
C ALA A 560 -1.39 -6.97 -9.35
N ILE A 561 -1.07 -5.68 -9.16
CA ILE A 561 -1.05 -4.69 -10.25
C ILE A 561 -0.04 -5.10 -11.35
N GLY A 562 1.14 -5.57 -10.95
CA GLY A 562 2.20 -6.03 -11.85
C GLY A 562 1.78 -7.25 -12.68
N LEU A 563 1.10 -8.21 -12.06
CA LEU A 563 0.55 -9.41 -12.70
C LEU A 563 -0.54 -9.04 -13.71
N VAL A 564 -1.52 -8.21 -13.34
CA VAL A 564 -2.59 -7.77 -14.27
C VAL A 564 -2.01 -7.02 -15.48
N ARG A 565 -1.06 -6.11 -15.26
CA ARG A 565 -0.35 -5.41 -16.35
C ARG A 565 0.41 -6.38 -17.25
N GLY A 566 1.04 -7.39 -16.65
CA GLY A 566 1.75 -8.46 -17.33
C GLY A 566 0.84 -9.31 -18.21
N PHE A 567 -0.23 -9.83 -17.63
CA PHE A 567 -1.21 -10.69 -18.29
C PHE A 567 -1.89 -9.96 -19.45
N LYS A 568 -2.22 -8.66 -19.28
CA LYS A 568 -2.71 -7.80 -20.37
C LYS A 568 -1.69 -7.67 -21.50
N LYS A 569 -0.42 -7.34 -21.18
CA LYS A 569 0.64 -7.16 -22.19
C LYS A 569 0.94 -8.45 -22.95
N LEU A 570 0.88 -9.58 -22.28
CA LEU A 570 1.20 -10.90 -22.83
C LEU A 570 -0.02 -11.63 -23.43
N LYS A 571 -1.21 -11.02 -23.37
CA LYS A 571 -2.48 -11.61 -23.80
C LYS A 571 -2.75 -12.98 -23.17
N VAL A 572 -2.52 -13.07 -21.86
CA VAL A 572 -2.72 -14.28 -21.07
C VAL A 572 -4.21 -14.45 -20.80
N HIS A 573 -4.81 -15.53 -21.29
CA HIS A 573 -6.21 -15.88 -21.05
C HIS A 573 -6.36 -17.00 -20.02
N LYS A 574 -5.42 -17.94 -20.00
CA LYS A 574 -5.32 -19.04 -19.05
C LYS A 574 -3.84 -19.26 -18.71
N LEU A 575 -3.52 -19.41 -17.42
CA LEU A 575 -2.14 -19.50 -16.98
C LEU A 575 -1.45 -20.75 -17.52
N SER A 576 -2.05 -21.94 -17.38
CA SER A 576 -1.48 -23.20 -17.91
C SER A 576 -1.09 -23.13 -19.39
N GLN A 577 -1.94 -22.50 -20.22
CA GLN A 577 -1.67 -22.32 -21.65
C GLN A 577 -0.51 -21.35 -21.91
N SER A 578 -0.43 -20.29 -21.10
CA SER A 578 0.60 -19.26 -21.25
C SER A 578 1.95 -19.71 -20.71
N PHE A 579 1.98 -20.63 -19.75
CA PHE A 579 3.20 -21.22 -19.22
C PHE A 579 4.01 -21.99 -20.27
N ASN A 580 3.38 -22.46 -21.34
CA ASN A 580 4.08 -23.09 -22.47
C ASN A 580 4.72 -22.08 -23.43
N SER A 581 4.41 -20.79 -23.29
CA SER A 581 4.98 -19.72 -24.13
C SER A 581 6.37 -19.28 -23.66
N SER A 582 7.33 -19.27 -24.59
CA SER A 582 8.68 -18.72 -24.37
C SER A 582 8.66 -17.26 -23.92
N LYS A 583 7.69 -16.45 -24.41
CA LYS A 583 7.50 -15.06 -23.99
C LYS A 583 7.09 -14.94 -22.52
N PHE A 584 6.19 -15.81 -22.06
CA PHE A 584 5.71 -15.78 -20.68
C PHE A 584 6.78 -16.28 -19.70
N LYS A 585 7.49 -17.37 -20.03
CA LYS A 585 8.63 -17.87 -19.24
C LYS A 585 9.75 -16.83 -19.12
N ASN A 586 10.09 -16.14 -20.21
CA ASN A 586 11.08 -15.06 -20.19
C ASN A 586 10.61 -13.85 -19.38
N TRP A 587 9.31 -13.51 -19.46
CA TRP A 587 8.75 -12.44 -18.65
C TRP A 587 8.81 -12.75 -17.15
N ILE A 588 8.50 -13.99 -16.74
CA ILE A 588 8.63 -14.42 -15.35
C ILE A 588 10.09 -14.31 -14.89
N LYS A 589 11.02 -14.89 -15.68
CA LYS A 589 12.46 -14.89 -15.38
C LYS A 589 13.05 -13.49 -15.23
N ASN A 590 12.58 -12.53 -16.03
CA ASN A 590 13.13 -11.18 -16.06
C ASN A 590 12.48 -10.23 -15.04
N ARG A 591 11.26 -10.55 -14.56
CA ARG A 591 10.45 -9.63 -13.75
C ARG A 591 10.27 -10.07 -12.30
N PHE A 592 10.43 -11.36 -12.01
CA PHE A 592 10.25 -11.91 -10.68
C PHE A 592 11.43 -12.80 -10.27
N HIS A 593 11.85 -12.68 -9.02
CA HIS A 593 12.83 -13.58 -8.42
C HIS A 593 12.13 -14.84 -7.90
N ILE A 594 11.88 -15.78 -8.80
CA ILE A 594 11.37 -17.11 -8.47
C ILE A 594 12.53 -18.10 -8.61
N PRO A 595 12.78 -18.97 -7.61
CA PRO A 595 13.75 -20.05 -7.71
C PRO A 595 13.51 -20.90 -8.96
N SER A 596 14.58 -21.33 -9.65
CA SER A 596 14.48 -22.02 -10.95
C SER A 596 13.57 -23.26 -10.92
N HIS A 597 13.55 -23.99 -9.80
CA HIS A 597 12.72 -25.17 -9.58
C HIS A 597 11.24 -24.87 -9.28
N GLN A 598 10.86 -23.61 -9.06
CA GLN A 598 9.48 -23.15 -8.84
C GLN A 598 8.95 -22.30 -10.02
N ARG A 599 9.64 -22.30 -11.17
CA ARG A 599 9.25 -21.54 -12.38
C ARG A 599 8.28 -22.30 -13.28
N ASP A 600 7.64 -23.33 -12.76
CA ASP A 600 6.52 -24.03 -13.38
C ASP A 600 5.18 -23.44 -12.93
N LEU A 601 4.07 -23.95 -13.47
CA LEU A 601 2.73 -23.45 -13.14
C LEU A 601 2.43 -23.58 -11.64
N SER A 602 2.76 -24.72 -11.04
CA SER A 602 2.51 -25.01 -9.63
C SER A 602 3.30 -24.07 -8.69
N GLY A 603 4.60 -23.90 -8.96
CA GLY A 603 5.46 -22.99 -8.19
C GLY A 603 5.04 -21.53 -8.34
N PHE A 604 4.65 -21.10 -9.55
CA PHE A 604 4.13 -19.75 -9.77
C PHE A 604 2.79 -19.49 -9.07
N MET A 605 1.85 -20.44 -9.16
CA MET A 605 0.54 -20.35 -8.50
C MET A 605 0.70 -20.30 -6.97
N THR A 606 1.67 -21.02 -6.43
CA THR A 606 2.01 -20.99 -5.01
C THR A 606 2.63 -19.66 -4.61
N HIS A 607 3.60 -19.17 -5.38
CA HIS A 607 4.34 -17.94 -5.10
C HIS A 607 3.48 -16.67 -5.21
N PHE A 608 2.50 -16.65 -6.13
CA PHE A 608 1.61 -15.50 -6.36
C PHE A 608 0.18 -15.72 -5.88
N ARG A 609 -0.08 -16.73 -5.04
CA ARG A 609 -1.42 -17.10 -4.58
C ARG A 609 -2.20 -15.89 -4.06
N ASP A 610 -1.61 -15.12 -3.16
CA ASP A 610 -2.29 -13.99 -2.50
C ASP A 610 -2.60 -12.87 -3.51
N ALA A 611 -1.68 -12.59 -4.42
CA ALA A 611 -1.90 -11.61 -5.49
C ALA A 611 -3.00 -12.08 -6.48
N LEU A 612 -3.05 -13.36 -6.82
CA LEU A 612 -4.07 -13.94 -7.71
C LEU A 612 -5.46 -13.97 -7.04
N GLN A 613 -5.54 -14.22 -5.74
CA GLN A 613 -6.79 -14.10 -4.97
C GLN A 613 -7.30 -12.66 -4.94
N VAL A 614 -6.40 -11.67 -4.81
CA VAL A 614 -6.76 -10.25 -4.93
C VAL A 614 -7.26 -9.92 -6.34
N ILE A 615 -6.69 -10.51 -7.38
CA ILE A 615 -7.13 -10.34 -8.79
C ILE A 615 -8.50 -10.98 -9.03
N GLU A 616 -8.74 -12.19 -8.51
CA GLU A 616 -10.04 -12.87 -8.57
C GLU A 616 -11.13 -12.10 -7.83
N ALA A 617 -10.84 -11.61 -6.63
CA ALA A 617 -11.77 -10.78 -5.85
C ALA A 617 -12.17 -9.48 -6.56
N LYS A 618 -11.41 -9.06 -7.58
CA LYS A 618 -11.69 -7.91 -8.44
C LYS A 618 -12.41 -8.27 -9.74
N GLY A 619 -12.80 -9.53 -9.92
CA GLY A 619 -13.52 -10.02 -11.11
C GLY A 619 -12.66 -10.06 -12.38
N LEU A 620 -11.34 -9.93 -12.25
CA LEU A 620 -10.41 -9.89 -13.38
C LEU A 620 -9.95 -11.29 -13.82
N GLY A 621 -10.36 -12.32 -13.09
CA GLY A 621 -10.11 -13.72 -13.39
C GLY A 621 -10.78 -14.63 -12.37
N LYS A 622 -10.61 -15.94 -12.52
CA LYS A 622 -11.10 -16.96 -11.60
C LYS A 622 -10.14 -18.12 -11.52
N PHE A 623 -10.01 -18.72 -10.35
CA PHE A 623 -9.47 -20.07 -10.27
C PHE A 623 -10.43 -21.07 -10.93
N ASN A 624 -9.89 -22.16 -11.45
CA ASN A 624 -10.72 -23.31 -11.82
C ASN A 624 -11.21 -24.05 -10.55
N MET A 625 -12.10 -25.04 -10.72
CA MET A 625 -12.71 -25.75 -9.58
C MET A 625 -11.68 -26.42 -8.65
N GLU A 626 -10.56 -26.88 -9.22
CA GLU A 626 -9.48 -27.56 -8.49
C GLU A 626 -8.43 -26.60 -7.91
N ARG A 627 -8.52 -25.30 -8.25
CA ARG A 627 -7.62 -24.21 -7.83
C ARG A 627 -6.14 -24.39 -8.18
N ASP A 628 -5.85 -25.22 -9.15
CA ASP A 628 -4.51 -25.49 -9.70
C ASP A 628 -4.19 -24.68 -10.96
N ASP A 629 -5.18 -23.95 -11.50
CA ASP A 629 -5.00 -23.03 -12.63
C ASP A 629 -5.83 -21.74 -12.48
N PHE A 630 -5.48 -20.70 -13.25
CA PHE A 630 -6.14 -19.40 -13.22
C PHE A 630 -6.54 -18.94 -14.62
N ILE A 631 -7.82 -18.56 -14.77
CA ILE A 631 -8.40 -18.05 -16.01
C ILE A 631 -8.56 -16.54 -15.87
N PHE A 632 -7.87 -15.78 -16.72
CA PHE A 632 -7.90 -14.31 -16.70
C PHE A 632 -8.96 -13.76 -17.67
N SER A 633 -9.84 -12.91 -17.16
CA SER A 633 -10.92 -12.29 -17.93
C SER A 633 -10.42 -11.03 -18.63
N ALA A 634 -9.96 -11.18 -19.87
CA ALA A 634 -9.48 -10.06 -20.69
C ALA A 634 -10.55 -8.97 -20.93
N LEU A 635 -11.83 -9.35 -20.96
CA LEU A 635 -12.97 -8.44 -21.17
C LEU A 635 -13.16 -7.44 -20.00
N ALA A 636 -12.87 -7.84 -18.76
CA ALA A 636 -12.99 -6.95 -17.59
C ALA A 636 -11.85 -5.91 -17.48
N VAL A 637 -10.67 -6.21 -18.06
CA VAL A 637 -9.45 -5.38 -17.95
C VAL A 637 -9.22 -4.48 -19.16
N ASN A 638 -9.81 -4.81 -20.32
CA ASN A 638 -9.72 -3.97 -21.52
C ASN A 638 -10.56 -2.71 -21.42
N ASN A 639 -11.61 -2.70 -20.58
CA ASN A 639 -12.48 -1.55 -20.35
C ASN A 639 -11.98 -0.60 -19.25
N VAL A 640 -10.80 -0.85 -18.66
CA VAL A 640 -10.26 -0.02 -17.59
C VAL A 640 -8.90 0.57 -17.99
N ASP A 641 -8.87 1.90 -18.09
CA ASP A 641 -7.70 2.70 -18.48
C ASP A 641 -6.66 2.83 -17.35
N ASP A 642 -7.06 2.61 -16.09
CA ASP A 642 -6.17 2.55 -14.94
C ASP A 642 -6.42 1.33 -14.06
N ILE A 643 -5.51 0.35 -14.16
CA ILE A 643 -5.51 -0.84 -13.32
C ILE A 643 -5.40 -0.46 -11.83
N GLU A 644 -4.75 0.65 -11.47
CA GLU A 644 -4.61 1.10 -10.08
C GLU A 644 -5.96 1.50 -9.46
N GLU A 645 -6.88 2.06 -10.26
CA GLU A 645 -8.24 2.49 -9.87
C GLU A 645 -9.19 1.30 -9.65
N LEU A 646 -9.03 0.23 -10.43
CA LEU A 646 -9.73 -1.06 -10.25
C LEU A 646 -9.49 -1.65 -8.84
N PHE A 647 -8.30 -1.43 -8.29
CA PHE A 647 -7.96 -1.88 -6.95
C PHE A 647 -8.49 -0.94 -5.85
N GLU A 648 -9.01 0.24 -6.18
CA GLU A 648 -9.56 1.19 -5.20
C GLU A 648 -10.99 0.84 -4.77
N ASN A 649 -11.82 0.22 -5.61
CA ASN A 649 -13.20 -0.12 -5.24
C ASN A 649 -13.31 -1.58 -4.81
N LEU A 650 -13.33 -1.80 -3.51
CA LEU A 650 -13.49 -3.11 -2.87
C LEU A 650 -14.98 -3.48 -2.83
N ASP A 651 -15.24 -4.79 -2.91
CA ASP A 651 -16.44 -5.44 -2.39
C ASP A 651 -16.93 -4.71 -1.12
N LYS A 652 -18.23 -4.41 -1.01
CA LYS A 652 -18.79 -3.51 0.03
C LYS A 652 -18.29 -3.87 1.43
N VAL A 653 -18.16 -5.15 1.74
CA VAL A 653 -17.66 -5.64 3.04
C VAL A 653 -16.15 -5.45 3.21
N ASN A 654 -15.35 -5.60 2.16
CA ASN A 654 -13.91 -5.33 2.21
C ASN A 654 -13.62 -3.82 2.22
N PHE A 655 -14.46 -3.02 1.57
CA PHE A 655 -14.42 -1.56 1.65
C PHE A 655 -14.74 -1.07 3.07
N GLU A 656 -15.80 -1.61 3.69
CA GLU A 656 -16.12 -1.34 5.10
C GLU A 656 -14.94 -1.70 6.01
N LYS A 657 -14.34 -2.89 5.87
CA LYS A 657 -13.15 -3.29 6.65
C LYS A 657 -11.95 -2.37 6.44
N TYR A 658 -11.70 -1.91 5.22
CA TYR A 658 -10.63 -0.96 4.95
C TYR A 658 -10.85 0.36 5.69
N VAL A 659 -12.06 0.92 5.62
CA VAL A 659 -12.37 2.19 6.30
C VAL A 659 -12.35 2.02 7.82
N ASP A 660 -12.87 0.90 8.35
CA ASP A 660 -12.81 0.59 9.78
C ASP A 660 -11.35 0.45 10.27
N ARG A 661 -10.45 -0.06 9.43
CA ARG A 661 -9.01 -0.09 9.72
C ARG A 661 -8.36 1.30 9.67
N VAL A 662 -8.69 2.12 8.67
CA VAL A 662 -8.22 3.51 8.59
C VAL A 662 -8.65 4.29 9.82
N ALA A 663 -9.88 4.10 10.29
CA ALA A 663 -10.38 4.70 11.52
C ALA A 663 -9.56 4.24 12.74
N ILE A 664 -9.27 2.95 12.87
CA ILE A 664 -8.45 2.42 13.97
C ILE A 664 -7.01 2.91 13.92
N ASP A 665 -6.41 2.93 12.74
CA ASP A 665 -5.08 3.50 12.57
C ASP A 665 -5.11 4.97 13.01
N TRP A 666 -6.11 5.75 12.60
CA TRP A 666 -6.25 7.14 13.04
C TRP A 666 -6.41 7.27 14.56
N ILE A 667 -7.26 6.47 15.22
CA ILE A 667 -7.42 6.46 16.69
C ILE A 667 -6.07 6.17 17.37
N ASN A 668 -5.34 5.15 16.88
CA ASN A 668 -4.03 4.78 17.40
C ASN A 668 -2.93 5.84 17.16
N HIS A 669 -3.14 6.85 16.32
CA HIS A 669 -2.17 7.94 16.12
C HIS A 669 -2.54 9.23 16.85
N ASN A 670 -3.78 9.41 17.31
CA ASN A 670 -4.25 10.67 17.88
C ASN A 670 -4.55 10.54 19.38
N SER A 671 -5.59 9.77 19.74
CA SER A 671 -5.90 9.47 21.14
C SER A 671 -6.78 8.23 21.22
N VAL A 672 -6.28 7.19 21.88
CA VAL A 672 -7.08 5.99 22.13
C VAL A 672 -8.16 6.23 23.20
N GLU A 673 -7.95 7.23 24.07
CA GLU A 673 -8.81 7.50 25.21
C GLU A 673 -10.22 7.95 24.80
N MET A 674 -10.39 8.48 23.58
CA MET A 674 -11.70 8.84 23.03
C MET A 674 -12.67 7.65 22.98
N LEU A 675 -12.16 6.41 22.91
CA LEU A 675 -12.97 5.20 22.95
C LEU A 675 -13.72 5.04 24.28
N ASN A 676 -13.21 5.63 25.37
CA ASN A 676 -13.87 5.60 26.69
C ASN A 676 -15.22 6.34 26.68
N GLU A 677 -15.36 7.36 25.82
CA GLU A 677 -16.58 8.18 25.71
C GLU A 677 -17.57 7.59 24.69
N ILE A 678 -17.03 6.96 23.64
CA ILE A 678 -17.81 6.44 22.51
C ILE A 678 -18.45 5.08 22.85
N TYR A 679 -17.71 4.20 23.52
CA TYR A 679 -18.15 2.82 23.76
C TYR A 679 -18.55 2.59 25.23
N ASN A 680 -19.55 1.73 25.42
CA ASN A 680 -19.90 1.23 26.74
C ASN A 680 -18.87 0.19 27.20
N LEU A 681 -17.82 0.64 27.90
CA LEU A 681 -16.71 -0.20 28.33
C LEU A 681 -16.81 -0.58 29.82
N SER A 682 -16.35 -1.79 30.16
CA SER A 682 -16.16 -2.25 31.55
C SER A 682 -14.83 -1.83 32.18
N PHE A 683 -14.01 -1.10 31.42
CA PHE A 683 -12.67 -0.69 31.77
C PHE A 683 -12.44 0.74 31.26
N LYS A 684 -11.39 1.37 31.77
CA LYS A 684 -10.91 2.68 31.34
C LYS A 684 -9.56 2.51 30.68
N ILE A 685 -9.47 2.90 29.41
CA ILE A 685 -8.21 2.95 28.67
C ILE A 685 -7.49 4.23 29.08
N ILE A 686 -6.23 4.13 29.47
CA ILE A 686 -5.37 5.26 29.81
C ILE A 686 -4.13 5.17 28.92
N GLU A 687 -3.85 6.22 28.18
CA GLU A 687 -2.64 6.28 27.37
C GLU A 687 -1.44 6.51 28.28
N GLU A 688 -0.50 5.55 28.27
CA GLU A 688 0.78 5.71 28.94
C GLU A 688 1.54 6.83 28.25
N ARG A 689 1.56 7.97 28.91
CA ARG A 689 2.55 9.01 28.65
C ARG A 689 3.83 8.53 29.32
N ASP A 690 4.55 7.62 28.66
CA ASP A 690 5.97 7.51 28.96
C ASP A 690 6.53 8.94 28.87
N SER A 691 7.35 9.35 29.84
CA SER A 691 8.22 10.52 29.67
C SER A 691 8.71 10.44 28.25
N GLU A 692 8.36 11.44 27.43
CA GLU A 692 8.70 11.46 26.01
C GLU A 692 10.08 10.80 25.95
N PRO A 693 10.29 9.70 25.20
CA PRO A 693 11.65 9.48 24.76
C PRO A 693 12.08 10.87 24.30
N GLU A 694 13.25 11.33 24.70
CA GLU A 694 13.94 12.29 23.88
C GLU A 694 14.04 11.60 22.49
N LEU A 695 12.97 11.62 21.69
CA LEU A 695 12.89 12.51 20.58
C LEU A 695 13.87 13.63 20.91
N GLU A 696 15.14 13.40 20.60
CA GLU A 696 15.75 14.15 19.50
C GLU A 696 14.57 14.60 18.67
N LYS A 697 14.10 15.82 18.95
CA LYS A 697 12.91 16.39 18.36
C LYS A 697 13.00 15.92 16.92
N ILE A 698 11.97 15.23 16.43
CA ILE A 698 11.77 15.27 15.00
C ILE A 698 11.54 16.75 14.77
N GLU A 699 12.64 17.46 14.52
CA GLU A 699 12.65 18.82 14.04
C GLU A 699 11.79 18.71 12.80
N LEU A 700 10.56 19.22 12.94
CA LEU A 700 9.75 19.58 11.80
C LEU A 700 10.71 20.36 10.93
N ILE A 701 11.13 19.78 9.79
CA ILE A 701 12.11 20.38 8.89
C ILE A 701 11.81 21.86 8.79
N THR A 702 12.54 22.64 9.57
CA THR A 702 12.36 24.07 9.72
C THR A 702 12.85 24.71 8.42
N CYS A 703 12.61 26.00 8.24
CA CYS A 703 13.31 26.71 7.17
C CYS A 703 14.83 26.59 7.31
N GLU A 704 15.32 26.43 8.54
CA GLU A 704 16.72 26.19 8.89
C GLU A 704 17.17 24.76 8.50
N ASP A 705 16.37 23.72 8.71
CA ASP A 705 16.69 22.36 8.24
C ASP A 705 16.63 22.22 6.72
N LYS A 706 15.74 22.97 6.05
CA LYS A 706 15.76 23.12 4.59
C LYS A 706 17.02 23.83 4.12
N SER A 707 17.52 24.82 4.87
CA SER A 707 18.78 25.48 4.56
C SER A 707 19.99 24.59 4.85
N GLU A 708 20.02 23.83 5.94
CA GLU A 708 21.05 22.84 6.25
C GLU A 708 21.06 21.70 5.23
N LYS A 709 19.89 21.22 4.82
CA LYS A 709 19.78 20.20 3.77
C LYS A 709 20.20 20.74 2.42
N ARG A 710 19.91 22.02 2.13
CA ARG A 710 20.43 22.72 0.95
C ARG A 710 21.94 22.92 1.03
N GLU A 711 22.50 23.21 2.20
CA GLU A 711 23.94 23.34 2.43
C GLU A 711 24.65 22.00 2.37
N LYS A 712 24.10 20.93 2.98
CA LYS A 712 24.58 19.55 2.83
C LYS A 712 24.48 19.09 1.38
N GLN A 713 23.40 19.41 0.66
CA GLN A 713 23.30 19.13 -0.78
C GLN A 713 24.27 19.96 -1.63
N LYS A 714 24.51 21.21 -1.25
CA LYS A 714 25.50 22.08 -1.91
C LYS A 714 26.90 21.57 -1.67
N LYS A 715 27.22 21.18 -0.44
CA LYS A 715 28.48 20.54 -0.04
C LYS A 715 28.70 19.21 -0.76
N ILE A 716 27.71 18.32 -0.80
CA ILE A 716 27.77 17.08 -1.59
C ILE A 716 27.94 17.39 -3.09
N SER A 717 27.26 18.42 -3.60
CA SER A 717 27.39 18.84 -5.01
C SER A 717 28.77 19.42 -5.31
N ASP A 718 29.36 20.15 -4.36
CA ASP A 718 30.69 20.75 -4.46
C ASP A 718 31.77 19.66 -4.36
N GLU A 719 31.68 18.75 -3.39
CA GLU A 719 32.52 17.55 -3.26
C GLU A 719 32.43 16.67 -4.52
N THR A 720 31.22 16.48 -5.05
CA THR A 720 31.01 15.73 -6.29
C THR A 720 31.65 16.44 -7.49
N ARG A 721 31.60 17.78 -7.54
CA ARG A 721 32.22 18.59 -8.59
C ARG A 721 33.74 18.58 -8.50
N GLU A 722 34.28 18.58 -7.29
CA GLU A 722 35.71 18.49 -7.00
C GLU A 722 36.25 17.11 -7.37
N LEU A 723 35.60 16.03 -6.94
CA LEU A 723 35.91 14.66 -7.37
C LEU A 723 35.95 14.53 -8.90
N TYR A 724 35.03 15.18 -9.59
CA TYR A 724 35.05 15.15 -11.05
C TYR A 724 36.22 15.91 -11.68
N LYS A 725 36.67 17.01 -11.08
CA LYS A 725 37.87 17.73 -11.54
C LYS A 725 39.11 16.88 -11.28
N GLU A 726 39.22 16.29 -10.11
CA GLU A 726 40.32 15.39 -9.75
C GLU A 726 40.41 14.19 -10.70
N LEU A 727 39.28 13.59 -11.05
CA LEU A 727 39.23 12.52 -12.05
C LEU A 727 39.62 12.99 -13.45
N ASP A 728 39.22 14.21 -13.86
CA ASP A 728 39.63 14.79 -15.15
C ASP A 728 41.13 15.08 -15.18
N GLU A 729 41.74 15.47 -14.06
CA GLU A 729 43.19 15.66 -13.93
C GLU A 729 43.93 14.32 -13.91
N LYS A 730 43.50 13.38 -13.06
CA LYS A 730 44.11 12.05 -12.92
C LYS A 730 44.13 11.26 -14.23
N PHE A 731 43.11 11.41 -15.06
CA PHE A 731 43.01 10.71 -16.35
C PHE A 731 43.30 11.59 -17.58
N LYS A 732 43.84 12.80 -17.38
CA LYS A 732 44.16 13.75 -18.44
C LYS A 732 45.02 13.13 -19.54
N ASP A 733 46.08 12.42 -19.15
CA ASP A 733 47.03 11.79 -20.09
C ASP A 733 46.49 10.51 -20.74
N CYS A 734 45.36 10.00 -20.26
CA CYS A 734 44.67 8.84 -20.81
C CYS A 734 43.54 9.21 -21.79
N ASN A 735 43.26 10.50 -22.04
CA ASN A 735 42.15 10.99 -22.87
C ASN A 735 40.76 10.45 -22.44
N ILE A 736 40.52 10.29 -21.14
CA ILE A 736 39.22 9.93 -20.57
C ILE A 736 38.76 11.07 -19.67
N THR A 737 37.51 11.49 -19.82
CA THR A 737 36.92 12.53 -18.98
C THR A 737 35.95 11.96 -17.96
N SER A 738 35.75 12.68 -16.86
CA SER A 738 34.75 12.45 -15.83
C SER A 738 33.35 12.33 -16.45
N LYS A 739 33.07 13.02 -17.56
CA LYS A 739 31.81 12.88 -18.32
C LYS A 739 31.60 11.48 -18.90
N VAL A 740 32.67 10.84 -19.39
CA VAL A 740 32.62 9.46 -19.89
C VAL A 740 32.45 8.48 -18.72
N LEU A 741 33.17 8.71 -17.63
CA LEU A 741 33.14 7.86 -16.44
C LEU A 741 31.77 7.91 -15.71
N ARG A 742 31.17 9.09 -15.53
CA ARG A 742 29.85 9.26 -14.88
C ARG A 742 28.71 8.48 -15.53
N ASN A 743 28.78 8.24 -16.84
CA ASN A 743 27.75 7.47 -17.55
C ASN A 743 27.93 5.95 -17.37
N ARG A 744 29.04 5.50 -16.81
CA ARG A 744 29.44 4.08 -16.73
C ARG A 744 29.78 3.61 -15.32
N PHE A 745 30.04 4.52 -14.37
CA PHE A 745 30.39 4.26 -12.98
C PHE A 745 29.44 5.02 -12.03
N SER A 746 29.11 4.39 -10.90
CA SER A 746 28.44 5.02 -9.76
C SER A 746 29.38 5.95 -9.00
N LEU A 747 28.84 6.89 -8.20
CA LEU A 747 29.64 7.85 -7.44
C LEU A 747 30.63 7.16 -6.47
N GLY A 748 30.21 6.07 -5.83
CA GLY A 748 31.10 5.26 -4.99
C GLY A 748 32.20 4.54 -5.76
N GLU A 749 31.92 4.04 -6.97
CA GLU A 749 32.97 3.48 -7.84
C GLU A 749 33.95 4.56 -8.32
N LEU A 750 33.47 5.78 -8.61
CA LEU A 750 34.30 6.91 -9.02
C LEU A 750 35.22 7.40 -7.90
N THR A 751 34.70 7.43 -6.67
CA THR A 751 35.48 7.78 -5.46
C THR A 751 36.60 6.78 -5.26
N LYS A 752 36.28 5.48 -5.27
CA LYS A 752 37.30 4.42 -5.22
C LYS A 752 38.30 4.50 -6.36
N LEU A 753 37.85 4.82 -7.57
CA LEU A 753 38.74 4.96 -8.73
C LEU A 753 39.74 6.12 -8.56
N ASN A 754 39.33 7.17 -7.88
CA ASN A 754 40.18 8.30 -7.55
C ASN A 754 41.19 7.96 -6.44
N GLU A 755 40.80 7.11 -5.48
CA GLU A 755 41.63 6.68 -4.35
C GLU A 755 42.65 5.60 -4.71
N ILE A 756 42.34 4.68 -5.63
CA ILE A 756 43.26 3.59 -5.98
C ILE A 756 44.43 4.06 -6.84
N GLU A 757 45.61 3.54 -6.57
CA GLU A 757 46.79 3.75 -7.41
C GLU A 757 46.67 2.92 -8.70
N LEU A 758 46.87 3.57 -9.86
CA LEU A 758 46.62 2.97 -11.17
C LEU A 758 47.84 3.10 -12.07
N ASP A 759 48.12 2.04 -12.83
CA ASP A 759 49.07 2.05 -13.94
C ASP A 759 48.45 2.76 -15.15
N LEU A 760 48.60 4.10 -15.19
CA LEU A 760 48.02 4.97 -16.22
C LEU A 760 48.63 4.72 -17.62
N ASP A 761 49.90 4.28 -17.68
CA ASP A 761 50.57 3.92 -18.93
C ASP A 761 49.94 2.68 -19.58
N GLU A 762 49.49 1.71 -18.78
CA GLU A 762 48.73 0.57 -19.29
C GLU A 762 47.37 1.00 -19.87
N ILE A 763 46.69 1.95 -19.23
CA ILE A 763 45.38 2.46 -19.68
C ILE A 763 45.51 3.27 -20.97
N LYS A 764 46.60 4.03 -21.13
CA LYS A 764 46.89 4.83 -22.31
C LYS A 764 47.05 4.00 -23.59
N ARG A 765 47.50 2.74 -23.48
CA ARG A 765 47.71 1.82 -24.62
C ARG A 765 46.43 1.37 -25.32
N PHE A 766 45.26 1.55 -24.71
CA PHE A 766 44.00 1.21 -25.35
C PHE A 766 43.53 2.34 -26.27
N ALA A 767 43.15 2.03 -27.51
CA ALA A 767 42.73 3.03 -28.49
C ALA A 767 41.32 3.58 -28.20
N HIS A 768 40.39 2.72 -27.77
CA HIS A 768 38.98 3.09 -27.59
C HIS A 768 38.64 3.35 -26.12
N ASN A 769 37.82 4.38 -25.88
CA ASN A 769 37.37 4.76 -24.54
C ASN A 769 36.56 3.66 -23.85
N ASP A 770 35.80 2.85 -24.60
CA ASP A 770 35.07 1.73 -24.03
C ASP A 770 36.01 0.65 -23.47
N ASP A 771 37.13 0.36 -24.15
CA ASP A 771 38.13 -0.59 -23.66
C ASP A 771 38.84 -0.07 -22.40
N LYS A 772 39.14 1.24 -22.36
CA LYS A 772 39.70 1.88 -21.17
C LYS A 772 38.74 1.84 -19.98
N VAL A 773 37.45 2.08 -20.21
CA VAL A 773 36.39 1.99 -19.18
C VAL A 773 36.26 0.57 -18.65
N VAL A 774 36.28 -0.44 -19.53
CA VAL A 774 36.25 -1.85 -19.13
C VAL A 774 37.49 -2.19 -18.29
N ARG A 775 38.66 -1.65 -18.64
CA ARG A 775 39.89 -1.86 -17.89
C ARG A 775 39.84 -1.22 -16.50
N LEU A 776 39.38 0.02 -16.40
CA LEU A 776 39.21 0.74 -15.13
C LEU A 776 38.21 0.01 -14.20
N LYS A 777 37.11 -0.53 -14.75
CA LYS A 777 36.18 -1.36 -13.96
C LYS A 777 36.79 -2.66 -13.46
N ALA A 778 37.72 -3.25 -14.23
CA ALA A 778 38.40 -4.47 -13.82
C ALA A 778 39.33 -4.21 -12.62
N MET A 779 39.99 -3.06 -12.60
CA MET A 779 40.91 -2.63 -11.54
C MET A 779 40.20 -2.29 -10.22
N LEU A 780 38.89 -2.04 -10.23
CA LEU A 780 38.08 -1.86 -9.03
C LEU A 780 37.74 -3.17 -8.30
N ILE A 781 37.98 -4.33 -8.94
CA ILE A 781 37.71 -5.63 -8.30
C ILE A 781 38.87 -5.94 -7.35
N PRO A 782 38.62 -6.12 -6.05
CA PRO A 782 39.66 -6.45 -5.09
C PRO A 782 40.36 -7.75 -5.51
N PRO A 783 41.70 -7.77 -5.61
CA PRO A 783 42.41 -8.95 -6.07
C PRO A 783 42.19 -10.20 -5.19
N ASP A 784 41.99 -10.04 -3.88
CA ASP A 784 41.70 -11.15 -2.96
C ASP A 784 40.40 -11.87 -3.33
N LYS A 785 39.41 -11.13 -3.83
CA LYS A 785 38.14 -11.71 -4.32
C LYS A 785 38.32 -12.47 -5.63
N ILE A 786 39.25 -12.04 -6.48
CA ILE A 786 39.63 -12.78 -7.69
C ILE A 786 40.29 -14.11 -7.31
N ILE A 787 41.14 -14.10 -6.30
CA ILE A 787 41.81 -15.30 -5.76
C ILE A 787 40.80 -16.25 -5.11
N GLU A 788 39.88 -15.75 -4.28
CA GLU A 788 38.84 -16.55 -3.61
C GLU A 788 38.01 -17.35 -4.62
N ILE A 789 37.50 -16.68 -5.66
CA ILE A 789 36.71 -17.35 -6.72
C ILE A 789 37.59 -18.34 -7.50
N ALA A 790 38.86 -18.01 -7.75
CA ALA A 790 39.78 -18.95 -8.38
C ALA A 790 40.01 -20.19 -7.51
N LYS A 791 40.16 -20.04 -6.18
CA LYS A 791 40.30 -21.16 -5.23
C LYS A 791 39.05 -22.03 -5.21
N GLU A 792 37.85 -21.46 -5.20
CA GLU A 792 36.61 -22.23 -5.27
C GLU A 792 36.55 -23.11 -6.52
N ILE A 793 36.91 -22.57 -7.69
CA ILE A 793 36.92 -23.33 -8.95
C ILE A 793 38.00 -24.43 -8.91
N ILE A 794 39.19 -24.13 -8.34
CA ILE A 794 40.28 -25.10 -8.21
C ILE A 794 39.90 -26.21 -7.24
N ASN A 795 39.26 -25.91 -6.10
CA ASN A 795 38.83 -26.92 -5.13
C ASN A 795 37.80 -27.89 -5.74
N ASP A 796 36.94 -27.39 -6.63
CA ASP A 796 35.92 -28.21 -7.30
C ASP A 796 36.48 -29.07 -8.44
N LYS A 797 37.47 -28.57 -9.20
CA LYS A 797 37.94 -29.21 -10.46
C LYS A 797 39.42 -29.59 -10.50
N GLY A 798 40.19 -29.27 -9.48
CA GLY A 798 41.65 -29.40 -9.42
C GLY A 798 42.43 -28.33 -10.19
N PHE A 799 41.77 -27.52 -11.03
CA PHE A 799 42.40 -26.43 -11.78
C PHE A 799 41.37 -25.37 -12.21
N CYS A 800 41.82 -24.18 -12.58
CA CYS A 800 40.97 -23.12 -13.13
C CYS A 800 41.64 -22.49 -14.36
N THR A 801 40.94 -22.40 -15.49
CA THR A 801 41.45 -21.59 -16.61
C THR A 801 41.05 -20.12 -16.42
N LEU A 802 41.91 -19.18 -16.83
CA LEU A 802 41.57 -17.73 -16.75
C LEU A 802 40.30 -17.37 -17.53
N ARG A 803 39.88 -18.20 -18.49
CA ARG A 803 38.63 -18.01 -19.24
C ARG A 803 37.40 -18.41 -18.42
N GLU A 804 37.51 -19.42 -17.58
CA GLU A 804 36.45 -19.80 -16.63
C GLU A 804 36.36 -18.79 -15.49
N LEU A 805 37.51 -18.36 -14.97
CA LEU A 805 37.57 -17.30 -13.98
C LEU A 805 36.92 -16.00 -14.47
N ASP A 806 37.19 -15.62 -15.73
CA ASP A 806 36.52 -14.49 -16.39
C ASP A 806 34.99 -14.64 -16.39
N VAL A 807 34.48 -15.82 -16.74
CA VAL A 807 33.03 -16.08 -16.78
C VAL A 807 32.40 -15.97 -15.39
N GLU A 808 33.02 -16.50 -14.35
CA GLU A 808 32.48 -16.41 -12.98
C GLU A 808 32.57 -14.99 -12.41
N LEU A 809 33.69 -14.29 -12.62
CA LEU A 809 33.83 -12.89 -12.22
C LEU A 809 32.80 -11.99 -12.90
N GLN A 810 32.42 -12.27 -14.15
CA GLN A 810 31.35 -11.56 -14.85
C GLN A 810 29.96 -11.82 -14.27
N LYS A 811 29.72 -12.96 -13.61
CA LYS A 811 28.45 -13.24 -12.91
C LYS A 811 28.34 -12.47 -11.59
N VAL A 812 29.46 -12.35 -10.87
CA VAL A 812 29.51 -11.69 -9.56
C VAL A 812 29.58 -10.16 -9.71
N TYR A 813 30.41 -9.67 -10.62
CA TYR A 813 30.62 -8.25 -10.88
C TYR A 813 30.05 -7.89 -12.26
N ILE A 814 28.77 -7.50 -12.29
CA ILE A 814 28.04 -7.14 -13.51
C ILE A 814 28.72 -5.96 -14.21
N ALA A 815 29.57 -6.24 -15.19
CA ALA A 815 30.08 -5.24 -16.11
C ALA A 815 29.31 -5.32 -17.43
N ASN A 816 28.42 -4.36 -17.64
CA ASN A 816 27.69 -4.20 -18.89
C ASN A 816 28.68 -4.11 -20.07
N SER A 817 28.51 -5.01 -21.04
CA SER A 817 29.21 -5.09 -22.34
C SER A 817 30.75 -5.07 -22.27
N ARG A 818 31.39 -6.24 -22.15
CA ARG A 818 32.85 -6.37 -22.29
C ARG A 818 33.23 -6.92 -23.67
N THR A 819 34.13 -6.23 -24.34
CA THR A 819 35.04 -6.84 -25.32
C THR A 819 35.85 -7.93 -24.61
N LYS A 820 35.52 -9.21 -24.85
CA LYS A 820 36.15 -10.40 -24.18
C LYS A 820 37.68 -10.34 -24.11
N SER A 821 38.31 -9.67 -25.07
CA SER A 821 39.76 -9.49 -25.17
C SER A 821 40.38 -8.67 -24.01
N VAL A 822 39.75 -7.57 -23.60
CA VAL A 822 40.38 -6.58 -22.71
C VAL A 822 40.44 -7.08 -21.27
N TYR A 823 39.34 -7.66 -20.79
CA TYR A 823 39.27 -8.20 -19.43
C TYR A 823 40.09 -9.49 -19.27
N PHE A 824 40.10 -10.34 -20.28
CA PHE A 824 40.96 -11.52 -20.29
C PHE A 824 42.46 -11.15 -20.24
N ARG A 825 42.88 -10.09 -20.97
CA ARG A 825 44.24 -9.55 -20.87
C ARG A 825 44.57 -9.01 -19.48
N PHE A 826 43.60 -8.40 -18.79
CA PHE A 826 43.76 -7.97 -17.39
C PHE A 826 44.08 -9.15 -16.48
N LEU A 827 43.28 -10.21 -16.52
CA LEU A 827 43.53 -11.41 -15.70
C LEU A 827 44.91 -12.02 -16.02
N VAL A 828 45.27 -12.12 -17.31
CA VAL A 828 46.60 -12.61 -17.71
C VAL A 828 47.73 -11.75 -17.13
N ASN A 829 47.61 -10.43 -17.17
CA ASN A 829 48.64 -9.53 -16.63
C ASN A 829 48.70 -9.59 -15.10
N LEU A 830 47.56 -9.63 -14.41
CA LEU A 830 47.48 -9.75 -12.96
C LEU A 830 48.24 -10.99 -12.48
N PHE A 831 47.94 -12.15 -13.05
CA PHE A 831 48.57 -13.41 -12.66
C PHE A 831 50.02 -13.57 -13.16
N LYS A 832 50.43 -12.85 -14.22
CA LYS A 832 51.83 -12.79 -14.66
C LYS A 832 52.73 -11.94 -13.78
N LYS A 833 52.19 -10.91 -13.12
CA LYS A 833 52.95 -10.02 -12.22
C LYS A 833 53.25 -10.66 -10.85
N GLY A 834 53.08 -11.98 -10.69
CA GLY A 834 53.35 -12.71 -9.45
C GLY A 834 52.27 -12.53 -8.37
N PHE A 835 51.10 -12.00 -8.73
CA PHE A 835 50.03 -11.68 -7.77
C PHE A 835 49.52 -12.90 -6.98
N ALA A 836 49.69 -14.12 -7.54
CA ALA A 836 49.26 -15.36 -6.91
C ALA A 836 50.36 -16.07 -6.09
N ASP A 837 51.59 -15.55 -6.09
CA ASP A 837 52.73 -16.26 -5.50
C ASP A 837 52.65 -16.35 -3.96
N ASN A 838 51.78 -15.54 -3.33
CA ASN A 838 51.46 -15.57 -1.90
C ASN A 838 50.11 -16.23 -1.56
N SER A 839 49.41 -16.82 -2.52
CA SER A 839 48.01 -17.24 -2.34
C SER A 839 47.70 -18.71 -2.67
N ASP A 840 48.69 -19.61 -2.59
CA ASP A 840 48.60 -21.07 -2.87
C ASP A 840 48.09 -21.45 -4.27
N ILE A 841 48.07 -20.49 -5.21
CA ILE A 841 47.71 -20.69 -6.61
C ILE A 841 48.91 -20.37 -7.47
N LYS A 842 49.27 -21.24 -8.41
CA LYS A 842 50.32 -20.96 -9.40
C LYS A 842 49.72 -20.73 -10.78
N TYR A 843 50.12 -19.64 -11.42
CA TYR A 843 49.78 -19.38 -12.82
C TYR A 843 50.80 -20.03 -13.77
N SER A 844 50.31 -20.71 -14.80
CA SER A 844 51.11 -21.16 -15.93
C SER A 844 50.49 -20.72 -17.25
N LYS A 845 51.34 -20.22 -18.16
CA LYS A 845 50.94 -19.90 -19.53
C LYS A 845 50.47 -21.14 -20.29
N MET A 846 51.04 -22.31 -19.99
CA MET A 846 50.64 -23.60 -20.54
C MET A 846 50.89 -24.70 -19.51
N GLY A 847 49.84 -25.33 -19.02
CA GLY A 847 49.93 -26.39 -18.01
C GLY A 847 49.11 -27.61 -18.40
N LYS A 848 49.49 -28.78 -17.87
CA LYS A 848 48.80 -30.05 -18.12
C LYS A 848 47.89 -30.34 -16.93
N ALA A 849 46.60 -30.47 -17.19
CA ALA A 849 45.59 -30.89 -16.21
C ALA A 849 44.68 -31.92 -16.88
N ASN A 850 44.26 -32.96 -16.14
CA ASN A 850 43.40 -34.03 -16.67
C ASN A 850 43.88 -34.61 -18.02
N ARG A 851 45.19 -34.87 -18.14
CA ARG A 851 45.87 -35.39 -19.34
C ARG A 851 45.76 -34.50 -20.60
N ARG A 852 45.28 -33.26 -20.50
CA ARG A 852 45.20 -32.28 -21.60
C ARG A 852 46.01 -31.02 -21.28
N TYR A 853 46.53 -30.36 -22.32
CA TYR A 853 47.21 -29.08 -22.16
C TYR A 853 46.22 -27.93 -22.23
N HIS A 854 46.28 -27.04 -21.24
CA HIS A 854 45.45 -25.86 -21.12
C HIS A 854 46.33 -24.61 -21.13
N ARG A 855 45.89 -23.56 -21.85
CA ARG A 855 46.56 -22.25 -21.88
C ARG A 855 46.00 -21.34 -20.79
N ASN A 856 46.88 -20.55 -20.15
CA ASN A 856 46.53 -19.61 -19.09
C ASN A 856 45.75 -20.29 -17.95
N ILE A 857 46.40 -21.21 -17.27
CA ILE A 857 45.82 -22.07 -16.24
C ILE A 857 46.36 -21.68 -14.86
N LEU A 858 45.49 -21.78 -13.86
CA LEU A 858 45.76 -21.65 -12.44
C LEU A 858 45.66 -23.04 -11.80
N LEU A 859 46.67 -23.40 -11.00
CA LEU A 859 46.76 -24.68 -10.29
C LEU A 859 46.92 -24.42 -8.79
N GLY A 860 46.31 -25.26 -7.94
CA GLY A 860 46.65 -25.27 -6.51
C GLY A 860 48.07 -25.77 -6.31
N ARG A 861 48.78 -25.29 -5.27
CA ARG A 861 50.15 -25.73 -4.96
C ARG A 861 50.29 -27.24 -4.77
N ASP A 862 49.24 -27.91 -4.30
CA ASP A 862 49.24 -29.36 -4.04
C ASP A 862 49.05 -30.23 -5.32
N VAL A 863 48.87 -29.61 -6.49
CA VAL A 863 48.55 -30.29 -7.77
C VAL A 863 49.71 -30.24 -8.78
N LEU A 864 50.87 -29.68 -8.39
CA LEU A 864 52.05 -29.50 -9.25
C LEU A 864 53.12 -30.56 -9.09
#